data_AF-A0A817JWV8-F1
#
_entry.id   AF-A0A817JWV8-F1
#
_cell.length_a   1.000
_cell.length_b   1.000
_cell.length_c   1.000
_cell.angle_alpha   90.00
_cell.angle_beta   90.00
_cell.angle_gamma   90.00
#
_symmetry.space_group_name_H-M   'P 1'
#
loop_
_entity.id
_entity.type
_entity.pdbx_description
1 polymer ?
#
loop_
_entity_poly.entity_id
_entity_poly.type
_entity_poly.pdbx_seq_one_letter_code
_entity_poly.pdbx_strand_id
1 'polypeptide(L)'
;MGFMASKEQLMTTAIGHQDIEAMKLLIKELTIEQMNAMCKYRIPDNENQCTILHYAAWQNNPDILALLLKFADDLELRDNLGWTPLMTAVNRDSKENVKMLLESGSKIDCDNAQGADLIAMAMNFNDIDLIEILMDHGAQVTHVPDTKADATSSMGCYLLHFAVDSGLIDAAQLLIAKGKIPIDTLDQAGWSPLHLAAGHNYLDIVKLLLENDADVNIRNNNNSEHQSIFNKNYGDNIFEDEFGLNGDVDDLLNHFTSQCVHKNTNIVIADNHSDPEDVYVETDSSTNDDIIERHFDKETLNKAFDLFNISPIKDVRETRTIRRKSSNVIEKIQNLSSSSLSDESQPLENTDLSVEDKDILITGLKRLLVDSTPMETIRLLTIVPDTWGRKRIEKEFGCTQYQARQSIVVRKEFGILPIIKDNRRRQGLPQDVIEKVIAHYCSDFISRQSPNCKDVINIRQPDGTKVSVPCRHLLMSINECFEQFKEEHQAVFVGRSSYYSLRPKWVKFTVEHSSCHCLYHENYTLLTKALSDAAEVPMKSVDIVNLVVCDDSKMGCMHRNCQDCCNTLPSVAIIDKYKSLNVHDDVDYMQWQKGEKSGVELKRINGTIMSLLEEFDSQWSKYISHCYTTTEQFKFIKELKANVSSQEAIVQLDFAENMTLSIQRDIQTNYWSQKQSSIITVHIKTKDDSKNLVIISDASSHDTKCVYHCQTLIINLIKQHFPNVKTIIYLSDGAGQHFKNKYSMLNLCLHHKDFGLHAQWLFYSTSHGKGPCDGLGSCVKAAAYKHIMRGDGPENALLTPVEFYEFSKKKFSKQSQTTAASPVLSASIEIEYASAQDIEKTFESSLKHRWNQLPDVKSPIQGIREFHHFLPMDENTISCKLVSSATDFQEFKMIETVKISKTKTKRPNK
;
A
#
# COMPACT_ATOMS: atom_id res chain seq x y z
N MET A 1 15.85 -54.79 31.22
CA MET A 1 15.69 -53.90 32.38
C MET A 1 15.80 -52.49 31.84
N GLY A 2 14.67 -51.95 31.36
CA GLY A 2 14.64 -50.62 30.76
C GLY A 2 14.82 -49.57 31.84
N PHE A 3 15.75 -48.65 31.63
CA PHE A 3 16.02 -47.51 32.52
C PHE A 3 14.68 -46.87 32.91
N MET A 4 14.37 -46.82 34.22
CA MET A 4 13.31 -45.94 34.70
C MET A 4 13.77 -44.51 34.35
N ALA A 5 13.08 -43.90 33.38
CA ALA A 5 13.33 -42.52 33.02
C ALA A 5 13.14 -41.64 34.27
N SER A 6 14.05 -40.71 34.50
CA SER A 6 13.91 -39.78 35.62
C SER A 6 12.64 -38.94 35.46
N LYS A 7 12.09 -38.38 36.54
CA LYS A 7 10.86 -37.56 36.46
C LYS A 7 11.02 -36.37 35.51
N GLU A 8 12.24 -35.83 35.42
CA GLU A 8 12.65 -34.78 34.49
C GLU A 8 12.62 -35.25 33.02
N GLN A 9 13.10 -36.47 32.74
CA GLN A 9 13.01 -37.07 31.41
C GLN A 9 11.56 -37.36 31.00
N LEU A 10 10.74 -37.84 31.94
CA LEU A 10 9.31 -38.08 31.71
C LEU A 10 8.56 -36.78 31.40
N MET A 11 8.82 -35.70 32.16
CA MET A 11 8.20 -34.40 31.89
C MET A 11 8.68 -33.80 30.56
N THR A 12 9.98 -33.89 30.25
CA THR A 12 10.51 -33.45 28.95
C THR A 12 9.90 -34.24 27.79
N THR A 13 9.74 -35.55 27.95
CA THR A 13 9.11 -36.41 26.94
C THR A 13 7.61 -36.07 26.78
N ALA A 14 6.90 -35.83 27.88
CA ALA A 14 5.49 -35.45 27.86
C ALA A 14 5.27 -34.10 27.16
N ILE A 15 6.13 -33.10 27.44
CA ILE A 15 6.11 -31.80 26.73
C ILE A 15 6.45 -32.00 25.24
N GLY A 16 7.45 -32.83 24.92
CA GLY A 16 7.84 -33.16 23.55
C GLY A 16 6.74 -33.80 22.70
N HIS A 17 5.95 -34.69 23.31
CA HIS A 17 4.81 -35.35 22.67
C HIS A 17 3.49 -34.58 22.84
N GLN A 18 3.51 -33.42 23.50
CA GLN A 18 2.33 -32.61 23.79
C GLN A 18 1.22 -33.37 24.58
N ASP A 19 1.63 -34.29 25.46
CA ASP A 19 0.73 -35.13 26.25
C ASP A 19 0.30 -34.44 27.56
N ILE A 20 -0.86 -33.78 27.51
CA ILE A 20 -1.43 -33.04 28.65
C ILE A 20 -1.82 -33.97 29.81
N GLU A 21 -2.28 -35.19 29.53
CA GLU A 21 -2.73 -36.10 30.59
C GLU A 21 -1.53 -36.70 31.34
N ALA A 22 -0.45 -37.03 30.64
CA ALA A 22 0.83 -37.38 31.28
C ALA A 22 1.36 -36.23 32.13
N MET A 23 1.27 -34.98 31.67
CA MET A 23 1.64 -33.79 32.44
C MET A 23 0.81 -33.64 33.72
N LYS A 24 -0.53 -33.78 33.64
CA LYS A 24 -1.42 -33.71 34.81
C LYS A 24 -1.13 -34.81 35.83
N LEU A 25 -0.77 -36.02 35.37
CA LEU A 25 -0.39 -37.12 36.25
C LEU A 25 0.94 -36.84 36.97
N LEU A 26 1.95 -36.37 36.25
CA LEU A 26 3.25 -36.00 36.82
C LEU A 26 3.12 -34.89 37.86
N ILE A 27 2.31 -33.85 37.58
CA ILE A 27 2.06 -32.74 38.51
C ILE A 27 1.41 -33.22 39.82
N LYS A 28 0.55 -34.25 39.78
CA LYS A 28 -0.08 -34.82 41.00
C LYS A 28 0.92 -35.55 41.89
N GLU A 29 2.04 -36.01 41.35
CA GLU A 29 3.06 -36.79 42.07
C GLU A 29 4.23 -35.95 42.62
N LEU A 30 4.19 -34.63 42.41
CA LEU A 30 5.26 -33.71 42.77
C LEU A 30 4.74 -32.66 43.75
N THR A 31 5.57 -32.27 44.73
CA THR A 31 5.25 -31.14 45.61
C THR A 31 5.41 -29.82 44.84
N ILE A 32 4.83 -28.74 45.37
CA ILE A 32 5.00 -27.38 44.78
C ILE A 32 6.48 -27.01 44.67
N GLU A 33 7.29 -27.31 45.68
CA GLU A 33 8.74 -27.07 45.66
C GLU A 33 9.46 -27.89 44.58
N GLN A 34 9.06 -29.16 44.40
CA GLN A 34 9.62 -30.02 43.35
C GLN A 34 9.20 -29.54 41.95
N MET A 35 7.95 -29.13 41.77
CA MET A 35 7.46 -28.56 40.52
C MET A 35 8.18 -27.25 40.14
N ASN A 36 8.43 -26.40 41.12
CA ASN A 36 9.22 -25.19 40.95
C ASN A 36 10.66 -25.53 40.51
N ALA A 37 11.31 -26.47 41.19
CA ALA A 37 12.64 -26.96 40.80
C ALA A 37 12.65 -27.57 39.39
N MET A 38 11.56 -28.25 38.97
CA MET A 38 11.41 -28.76 37.62
C MET A 38 11.28 -27.66 36.57
N CYS A 39 10.54 -26.58 36.83
CA CYS A 39 10.45 -25.45 35.90
C CYS A 39 11.83 -24.82 35.62
N LYS A 40 12.73 -24.85 36.62
CA LYS A 40 14.13 -24.37 36.54
C LYS A 40 15.12 -25.41 36.01
N TYR A 41 14.70 -26.67 35.88
CA TYR A 41 15.58 -27.75 35.45
C TYR A 41 16.08 -27.51 34.02
N ARG A 42 17.40 -27.53 33.84
CA ARG A 42 18.05 -27.44 32.53
C ARG A 42 18.12 -28.83 31.92
N ILE A 43 17.55 -28.97 30.73
CA ILE A 43 17.48 -30.26 30.03
C ILE A 43 18.92 -30.64 29.59
N PRO A 44 19.47 -31.79 30.00
CA PRO A 44 20.77 -32.25 29.52
C PRO A 44 20.69 -32.63 28.04
N ASP A 45 21.79 -32.48 27.29
CA ASP A 45 21.96 -32.85 25.88
C ASP A 45 21.26 -31.96 24.83
N ASN A 46 20.80 -30.75 25.19
CA ASN A 46 20.47 -29.72 24.21
C ASN A 46 21.65 -28.72 24.05
N GLU A 47 21.86 -28.23 22.83
CA GLU A 47 22.99 -27.32 22.52
C GLU A 47 22.91 -25.99 23.30
N ASN A 48 21.72 -25.61 23.81
CA ASN A 48 21.43 -24.30 24.40
C ASN A 48 21.18 -24.30 25.93
N GLN A 49 21.26 -25.45 26.63
CA GLN A 49 20.89 -25.59 28.07
C GLN A 49 19.55 -24.95 28.46
N CYS A 50 18.52 -25.07 27.61
CA CYS A 50 17.21 -24.49 27.86
C CYS A 50 16.48 -25.21 29.00
N THR A 51 15.66 -24.47 29.76
CA THR A 51 14.89 -25.04 30.88
C THR A 51 13.62 -25.73 30.41
N ILE A 52 12.98 -26.52 31.27
CA ILE A 52 11.65 -27.10 30.99
C ILE A 52 10.63 -26.01 30.59
N LEU A 53 10.70 -24.84 31.21
CA LEU A 53 9.82 -23.71 30.87
C LEU A 53 10.11 -23.15 29.47
N HIS A 54 11.38 -23.07 29.04
CA HIS A 54 11.73 -22.71 27.66
C HIS A 54 11.20 -23.75 26.67
N TYR A 55 11.37 -25.04 26.98
CA TYR A 55 10.93 -26.10 26.11
C TYR A 55 9.40 -26.13 25.98
N ALA A 56 8.66 -25.87 27.06
CA ALA A 56 7.22 -25.70 27.01
C ALA A 56 6.79 -24.45 26.22
N ALA A 57 7.47 -23.32 26.38
CA ALA A 57 7.21 -22.10 25.61
C ALA A 57 7.52 -22.28 24.10
N TRP A 58 8.51 -23.12 23.78
CA TRP A 58 8.89 -23.47 22.41
C TRP A 58 7.87 -24.38 21.71
N GLN A 59 7.14 -25.17 22.49
CA GLN A 59 6.02 -25.97 22.02
C GLN A 59 4.78 -25.07 21.96
N ASN A 60 4.15 -24.97 20.79
CA ASN A 60 2.95 -24.15 20.59
C ASN A 60 1.70 -24.80 21.23
N ASN A 61 1.74 -25.06 22.54
CA ASN A 61 0.70 -25.71 23.33
C ASN A 61 0.44 -24.92 24.64
N PRO A 62 -0.58 -24.04 24.67
CA PRO A 62 -0.86 -23.18 25.81
C PRO A 62 -1.34 -23.95 27.04
N ASP A 63 -1.98 -25.10 26.89
CA ASP A 63 -2.47 -25.88 28.03
C ASP A 63 -1.31 -26.44 28.88
N ILE A 64 -0.26 -26.92 28.22
CA ILE A 64 0.95 -27.42 28.90
C ILE A 64 1.67 -26.27 29.59
N LEU A 65 1.81 -25.12 28.92
CA LEU A 65 2.41 -23.93 29.50
C LEU A 65 1.60 -23.42 30.70
N ALA A 66 0.26 -23.42 30.62
CA ALA A 66 -0.66 -23.02 31.69
C ALA A 66 -0.45 -23.84 32.97
N LEU A 67 -0.24 -25.15 32.80
CA LEU A 67 -0.02 -26.06 33.90
C LEU A 67 1.31 -25.77 34.61
N LEU A 68 2.36 -25.43 33.86
CA LEU A 68 3.68 -25.12 34.40
C LEU A 68 3.73 -23.74 35.05
N LEU A 69 3.10 -22.72 34.45
CA LEU A 69 3.09 -21.35 34.97
C LEU A 69 2.46 -21.22 36.36
N LYS A 70 1.56 -22.13 36.75
CA LYS A 70 1.00 -22.19 38.12
C LYS A 70 2.04 -22.44 39.22
N PHE A 71 3.20 -23.00 38.86
CA PHE A 71 4.26 -23.39 39.80
C PHE A 71 5.58 -22.67 39.56
N ALA A 72 5.72 -21.97 38.43
CA ALA A 72 6.91 -21.18 38.12
C ALA A 72 6.94 -19.90 38.95
N ASP A 73 8.04 -19.66 39.67
CA ASP A 73 8.27 -18.45 40.47
C ASP A 73 9.26 -17.47 39.81
N ASP A 74 9.97 -17.92 38.77
CA ASP A 74 10.92 -17.15 38.00
C ASP A 74 10.69 -17.38 36.50
N LEU A 75 10.19 -16.35 35.83
CA LEU A 75 9.93 -16.33 34.38
C LEU A 75 11.08 -15.70 33.59
N GLU A 76 12.09 -15.16 34.28
CA GLU A 76 13.23 -14.44 33.69
C GLU A 76 14.47 -15.34 33.57
N LEU A 77 14.28 -16.65 33.66
CA LEU A 77 15.33 -17.65 33.48
C LEU A 77 15.95 -17.49 32.10
N ARG A 78 17.28 -17.46 32.05
CA ARG A 78 18.03 -17.36 30.78
C ARG A 78 18.67 -18.69 30.40
N ASP A 79 18.54 -19.07 29.13
CA ASP A 79 19.31 -20.15 28.52
C ASP A 79 20.76 -19.70 28.20
N ASN A 80 21.57 -20.56 27.56
CA ASN A 80 22.96 -20.21 27.23
C ASN A 80 23.08 -19.13 26.14
N LEU A 81 22.01 -18.87 25.38
CA LEU A 81 21.94 -17.77 24.41
C LEU A 81 21.42 -16.47 25.06
N GLY A 82 21.14 -16.51 26.36
CA GLY A 82 20.59 -15.38 27.10
C GLY A 82 19.09 -15.20 26.90
N TRP A 83 18.40 -16.13 26.22
CA TRP A 83 16.97 -16.02 25.90
C TRP A 83 16.11 -16.35 27.10
N THR A 84 14.97 -15.67 27.22
CA THR A 84 13.92 -15.99 28.19
C THR A 84 12.85 -16.91 27.56
N PRO A 85 11.98 -17.56 28.36
CA PRO A 85 10.83 -18.29 27.83
C PRO A 85 9.92 -17.43 26.95
N LEU A 86 9.76 -16.14 27.28
CA LEU A 86 9.01 -15.18 26.47
C LEU A 86 9.63 -14.98 25.09
N MET A 87 10.96 -14.76 25.00
CA MET A 87 11.67 -14.66 23.72
C MET A 87 11.52 -15.94 22.88
N THR A 88 11.53 -17.09 23.55
CA THR A 88 11.34 -18.39 22.89
C THR A 88 9.94 -18.56 22.32
N ALA A 89 8.91 -18.11 23.04
CA ALA A 89 7.53 -18.12 22.55
C ALA A 89 7.32 -17.16 21.36
N VAL A 90 7.94 -15.97 21.40
CA VAL A 90 7.90 -14.99 20.29
C VAL A 90 8.63 -15.52 19.04
N ASN A 91 9.81 -16.12 19.19
CA ASN A 91 10.54 -16.75 18.08
C ASN A 91 9.82 -17.97 17.46
N ARG A 92 8.76 -18.45 18.12
CA ARG A 92 7.91 -19.55 17.64
C ARG A 92 6.53 -19.09 17.19
N ASP A 93 6.32 -17.77 17.15
CA ASP A 93 5.07 -17.13 16.75
C ASP A 93 3.84 -17.67 17.51
N SER A 94 4.03 -17.99 18.80
CA SER A 94 3.00 -18.61 19.64
C SER A 94 2.27 -17.54 20.47
N LYS A 95 1.28 -16.89 19.84
CA LYS A 95 0.51 -15.77 20.43
C LYS A 95 -0.10 -16.08 21.79
N GLU A 96 -0.74 -17.23 21.93
CA GLU A 96 -1.34 -17.66 23.20
C GLU A 96 -0.27 -17.87 24.27
N ASN A 97 0.86 -18.49 23.96
CA ASN A 97 1.95 -18.67 24.93
C ASN A 97 2.55 -17.33 25.34
N VAL A 98 2.74 -16.40 24.39
CA VAL A 98 3.24 -15.05 24.64
C VAL A 98 2.29 -14.29 25.57
N LYS A 99 1.00 -14.29 25.26
CA LYS A 99 -0.02 -13.65 26.09
C LYS A 99 -0.05 -14.23 27.50
N MET A 100 -0.02 -15.56 27.63
CA MET A 100 0.00 -16.22 28.93
C MET A 100 1.24 -15.92 29.76
N LEU A 101 2.41 -15.85 29.14
CA LEU A 101 3.67 -15.49 29.81
C LEU A 101 3.63 -14.04 30.30
N LEU A 102 3.12 -13.12 29.48
CA LEU A 102 2.97 -11.70 29.84
C LEU A 102 1.92 -11.50 30.95
N GLU A 103 0.76 -12.15 30.85
CA GLU A 103 -0.29 -12.12 31.88
C GLU A 103 0.17 -12.77 33.20
N SER A 104 1.10 -13.73 33.14
CA SER A 104 1.72 -14.36 34.31
C SER A 104 2.86 -13.53 34.92
N GLY A 105 3.14 -12.34 34.37
CA GLY A 105 4.11 -11.38 34.92
C GLY A 105 5.52 -11.46 34.35
N SER A 106 5.71 -12.11 33.18
CA SER A 106 6.98 -12.01 32.44
C SER A 106 7.26 -10.55 32.11
N LYS A 107 8.49 -10.10 32.35
CA LYS A 107 8.89 -8.72 32.12
C LYS A 107 9.42 -8.56 30.71
N ILE A 108 8.91 -7.55 30.01
CA ILE A 108 9.59 -7.01 28.84
C ILE A 108 10.59 -5.99 29.40
N ASP A 109 11.87 -6.34 29.40
CA ASP A 109 12.91 -5.39 29.79
C ASP A 109 12.90 -4.24 28.77
N CYS A 110 12.43 -3.08 29.22
CA CYS A 110 12.25 -1.89 28.41
C CYS A 110 13.45 -0.95 28.47
N ASP A 111 14.41 -1.24 29.36
CA ASP A 111 15.67 -0.50 29.50
C ASP A 111 16.79 -1.11 28.64
N ASN A 112 16.55 -2.26 28.00
CA ASN A 112 17.44 -2.94 27.06
C ASN A 112 16.80 -3.08 25.67
N ALA A 113 17.55 -3.56 24.67
CA ALA A 113 17.07 -3.75 23.30
C ALA A 113 15.99 -4.85 23.14
N GLN A 114 15.66 -5.62 24.19
CA GLN A 114 14.78 -6.80 24.14
C GLN A 114 13.38 -6.46 23.66
N GLY A 115 12.78 -5.35 24.11
CA GLY A 115 11.45 -4.94 23.65
C GLY A 115 11.41 -4.71 22.13
N ALA A 116 12.46 -4.07 21.59
CA ALA A 116 12.59 -3.84 20.15
C ALA A 116 12.90 -5.14 19.39
N ASP A 117 13.75 -6.00 19.94
CA ASP A 117 14.10 -7.29 19.36
C ASP A 117 12.88 -8.23 19.27
N LEU A 118 12.00 -8.23 20.27
CA LEU A 118 10.76 -9.03 20.27
C LEU A 118 9.79 -8.55 19.17
N ILE A 119 9.63 -7.23 19.01
CA ILE A 119 8.80 -6.68 17.94
C ILE A 119 9.43 -6.97 16.57
N ALA A 120 10.75 -6.85 16.42
CA ALA A 120 11.45 -7.17 15.17
C ALA A 120 11.34 -8.67 14.83
N MET A 121 11.42 -9.55 15.83
CA MET A 121 11.16 -10.99 15.65
C MET A 121 9.74 -11.24 15.16
N ALA A 122 8.73 -10.61 15.77
CA ALA A 122 7.34 -10.73 15.32
C ALA A 122 7.13 -10.17 13.88
N MET A 123 7.86 -9.11 13.50
CA MET A 123 7.87 -8.60 12.13
C MET A 123 8.43 -9.57 11.10
N ASN A 124 9.44 -10.38 11.45
CA ASN A 124 9.95 -11.42 10.54
C ASN A 124 8.88 -12.46 10.16
N PHE A 125 7.89 -12.68 11.05
CA PHE A 125 6.74 -13.54 10.79
C PHE A 125 5.55 -12.79 10.16
N ASN A 126 5.63 -11.46 10.08
CA ASN A 126 4.54 -10.58 9.66
C ASN A 126 3.24 -10.82 10.44
N ASP A 127 3.33 -11.16 11.74
CA ASP A 127 2.17 -11.35 12.62
C ASP A 127 1.86 -10.03 13.36
N ILE A 128 0.86 -9.31 12.85
CA ILE A 128 0.43 -8.01 13.37
C ILE A 128 -0.21 -8.14 14.76
N ASP A 129 -0.93 -9.23 15.03
CA ASP A 129 -1.55 -9.46 16.33
C ASP A 129 -0.48 -9.66 17.40
N LEU A 130 0.60 -10.39 17.07
CA LEU A 130 1.71 -10.59 17.99
C LEU A 130 2.45 -9.28 18.28
N ILE A 131 2.67 -8.46 17.25
CA ILE A 131 3.25 -7.12 17.39
C ILE A 131 2.35 -6.24 18.27
N GLU A 132 1.02 -6.32 18.11
CA GLU A 132 0.05 -5.60 18.92
C GLU A 132 0.06 -6.05 20.38
N ILE A 133 0.05 -7.37 20.65
CA ILE A 133 0.13 -7.95 21.99
C ILE A 133 1.38 -7.47 22.72
N LEU A 134 2.54 -7.48 22.05
CA LEU A 134 3.80 -7.03 22.64
C LEU A 134 3.77 -5.53 23.00
N MET A 135 3.25 -4.68 22.10
CA MET A 135 3.12 -3.25 22.35
C MET A 135 2.15 -2.93 23.49
N ASP A 136 1.00 -3.62 23.57
CA ASP A 136 0.00 -3.42 24.61
C ASP A 136 0.53 -3.82 26.01
N HIS A 137 1.50 -4.73 26.06
CA HIS A 137 2.19 -5.14 27.29
C HIS A 137 3.49 -4.34 27.55
N GLY A 138 3.69 -3.23 26.85
CA GLY A 138 4.73 -2.25 27.17
C GLY A 138 6.08 -2.46 26.48
N ALA A 139 6.15 -3.29 25.41
CA ALA A 139 7.32 -3.33 24.55
C ALA A 139 7.57 -1.94 23.92
N GLN A 140 8.67 -1.30 24.31
CA GLN A 140 8.99 0.04 23.83
C GLN A 140 9.53 0.01 22.40
N VAL A 141 9.17 1.05 21.65
CA VAL A 141 9.58 1.26 20.26
C VAL A 141 10.67 2.34 20.20
N THR A 142 11.81 2.10 20.87
CA THR A 142 12.89 3.10 20.99
C THR A 142 14.27 2.53 20.69
N HIS A 143 15.20 3.46 20.42
CA HIS A 143 16.58 3.28 19.94
C HIS A 143 17.42 2.23 20.69
N VAL A 144 18.05 1.29 19.96
CA VAL A 144 19.11 0.44 20.49
C VAL A 144 20.43 1.23 20.49
N PRO A 145 21.04 1.54 21.65
CA PRO A 145 22.39 2.09 21.67
C PRO A 145 23.38 0.99 21.30
N ASP A 146 24.37 1.34 20.47
CA ASP A 146 25.50 0.48 20.10
C ASP A 146 26.07 -0.25 21.33
N THR A 147 25.75 -1.54 21.46
CA THR A 147 26.47 -2.42 22.36
C THR A 147 27.06 -3.58 21.58
N LYS A 148 28.35 -3.42 21.30
CA LYS A 148 29.39 -4.43 21.09
C LYS A 148 29.18 -5.44 19.94
N ALA A 149 29.84 -5.09 18.84
CA ALA A 149 30.88 -5.90 18.20
C ALA A 149 30.56 -7.39 18.01
N ASP A 150 29.94 -7.70 16.87
CA ASP A 150 30.45 -8.69 15.91
C ASP A 150 29.94 -8.35 14.50
N ALA A 151 30.85 -8.40 13.54
CA ALA A 151 30.78 -7.69 12.26
C ALA A 151 29.89 -8.35 11.18
N THR A 152 28.72 -8.88 11.53
CA THR A 152 27.75 -9.43 10.54
C THR A 152 26.29 -9.03 10.77
N SER A 153 25.97 -8.26 11.81
CA SER A 153 24.61 -7.74 12.03
C SER A 153 24.63 -6.41 12.77
N SER A 154 25.12 -5.35 12.13
CA SER A 154 24.95 -3.97 12.61
C SER A 154 23.51 -3.50 12.36
N MET A 155 22.54 -4.18 12.96
CA MET A 155 21.11 -3.85 12.87
C MET A 155 20.70 -2.98 14.06
N GLY A 156 21.35 -1.83 14.20
CA GLY A 156 20.80 -0.69 14.96
C GLY A 156 19.66 -0.02 14.18
N CYS A 157 18.75 -0.82 13.60
CA CYS A 157 17.69 -0.34 12.72
C CYS A 157 16.45 -0.05 13.57
N TYR A 158 15.98 1.20 13.48
CA TYR A 158 14.68 1.61 14.03
C TYR A 158 13.58 0.68 13.47
N LEU A 159 12.65 0.23 14.33
CA LEU A 159 11.58 -0.72 13.96
C LEU A 159 10.73 -0.25 12.77
N LEU A 160 10.53 1.07 12.63
CA LEU A 160 9.84 1.63 11.47
C LEU A 160 10.67 1.48 10.19
N HIS A 161 11.99 1.70 10.22
CA HIS A 161 12.87 1.41 9.10
C HIS A 161 12.86 -0.07 8.74
N PHE A 162 12.88 -0.96 9.73
CA PHE A 162 12.81 -2.40 9.48
C PHE A 162 11.49 -2.81 8.81
N ALA A 163 10.36 -2.33 9.32
CA ALA A 163 9.05 -2.58 8.72
C ALA A 163 8.97 -2.04 7.28
N VAL A 164 9.54 -0.85 7.05
CA VAL A 164 9.54 -0.22 5.72
C VAL A 164 10.51 -0.89 4.74
N ASP A 165 11.73 -1.21 5.15
CA ASP A 165 12.74 -1.94 4.36
C ASP A 165 12.22 -3.33 3.94
N SER A 166 11.47 -3.98 4.84
CA SER A 166 10.84 -5.28 4.62
C SER A 166 9.49 -5.21 3.89
N GLY A 167 8.96 -4.02 3.59
CA GLY A 167 7.69 -3.85 2.87
C GLY A 167 6.43 -4.21 3.68
N LEU A 168 6.50 -4.20 5.01
CA LEU A 168 5.43 -4.62 5.93
C LEU A 168 4.49 -3.44 6.25
N ILE A 169 3.53 -3.16 5.36
CA ILE A 169 2.63 -2.00 5.50
C ILE A 169 1.78 -2.01 6.78
N ASP A 170 1.19 -3.15 7.13
CA ASP A 170 0.32 -3.25 8.31
C ASP A 170 1.12 -3.07 9.60
N ALA A 171 2.36 -3.58 9.63
CA ALA A 171 3.29 -3.37 10.74
C ALA A 171 3.73 -1.90 10.83
N ALA A 172 4.05 -1.27 9.71
CA ALA A 172 4.36 0.16 9.65
C ALA A 172 3.17 1.02 10.12
N GLN A 173 1.94 0.67 9.72
CA GLN A 173 0.71 1.36 10.13
C GLN A 173 0.47 1.23 11.64
N LEU A 174 0.61 0.02 12.17
CA LEU A 174 0.47 -0.25 13.60
C LEU A 174 1.54 0.49 14.42
N LEU A 175 2.80 0.48 13.96
CA LEU A 175 3.89 1.23 14.58
C LEU A 175 3.68 2.74 14.57
N ILE A 176 3.17 3.31 13.47
CA ILE A 176 2.86 4.75 13.37
C ILE A 176 1.71 5.11 14.31
N ALA A 177 0.66 4.28 14.35
CA ALA A 177 -0.53 4.52 15.16
C ALA A 177 -0.28 4.38 16.68
N LYS A 178 0.44 3.33 17.10
CA LYS A 178 0.67 3.02 18.52
C LYS A 178 2.03 3.50 19.05
N GLY A 179 3.07 3.49 18.23
CA GLY A 179 4.47 3.53 18.67
C GLY A 179 5.00 4.88 19.14
N LYS A 180 4.24 5.99 19.03
CA LYS A 180 4.74 7.35 19.31
C LYS A 180 6.12 7.64 18.67
N ILE A 181 6.43 6.98 17.56
CA ILE A 181 7.72 7.11 16.89
C ILE A 181 7.67 8.37 16.03
N PRO A 182 8.69 9.23 16.06
CA PRO A 182 8.82 10.27 15.05
C PRO A 182 8.94 9.62 13.67
N ILE A 183 8.01 9.95 12.78
CA ILE A 183 7.94 9.40 11.42
C ILE A 183 9.19 9.71 10.57
N ASP A 184 9.91 10.76 10.97
CA ASP A 184 11.13 11.29 10.36
C ASP A 184 12.43 10.83 11.04
N THR A 185 12.37 9.70 11.75
CA THR A 185 13.56 9.09 12.38
C THR A 185 14.65 8.81 11.34
N LEU A 186 15.93 8.90 11.72
CA LEU A 186 17.05 8.67 10.80
C LEU A 186 17.88 7.48 11.28
N ASP A 187 18.24 6.59 10.35
CA ASP A 187 19.18 5.51 10.61
C ASP A 187 20.63 6.05 10.69
N GLN A 188 21.59 5.15 10.93
CA GLN A 188 23.01 5.51 11.04
C GLN A 188 23.60 6.10 9.74
N ALA A 189 22.98 5.82 8.59
CA ALA A 189 23.35 6.38 7.29
C ALA A 189 22.57 7.68 6.96
N GLY A 190 21.73 8.17 7.88
CA GLY A 190 20.90 9.35 7.71
C GLY A 190 19.63 9.12 6.89
N TRP A 191 19.27 7.87 6.58
CA TRP A 191 18.06 7.54 5.83
C TRP A 191 16.85 7.61 6.74
N SER A 192 15.76 8.20 6.25
CA SER A 192 14.45 8.14 6.92
C SER A 192 13.62 6.96 6.41
N PRO A 193 12.54 6.55 7.10
CA PRO A 193 11.65 5.50 6.60
C PRO A 193 11.15 5.83 5.20
N LEU A 194 10.83 7.10 4.94
CA LEU A 194 10.42 7.56 3.62
C LEU A 194 11.54 7.40 2.56
N HIS A 195 12.81 7.54 2.92
CA HIS A 195 13.92 7.27 1.99
C HIS A 195 13.99 5.79 1.61
N LEU A 196 13.76 4.89 2.56
CA LEU A 196 13.74 3.44 2.31
C LEU A 196 12.52 3.05 1.46
N ALA A 197 11.33 3.54 1.80
CA ALA A 197 10.12 3.31 1.01
C ALA A 197 10.28 3.81 -0.45
N ALA A 198 10.93 4.96 -0.63
CA ALA A 198 11.30 5.50 -1.95
C ALA A 198 12.36 4.64 -2.66
N GLY A 199 13.37 4.19 -1.91
CA GLY A 199 14.44 3.33 -2.44
C GLY A 199 13.92 2.01 -2.98
N HIS A 200 12.93 1.42 -2.30
CA HIS A 200 12.42 0.07 -2.56
C HIS A 200 11.17 -0.01 -3.45
N ASN A 201 10.67 1.12 -3.94
CA ASN A 201 9.45 1.17 -4.76
C ASN A 201 8.15 0.76 -3.99
N TYR A 202 8.06 1.02 -2.69
CA TYR A 202 6.90 0.66 -1.86
C TYR A 202 5.87 1.79 -1.76
N LEU A 203 5.13 1.99 -2.85
CA LEU A 203 4.19 3.12 -2.99
C LEU A 203 3.14 3.19 -1.87
N ASP A 204 2.58 2.06 -1.43
CA ASP A 204 1.55 2.07 -0.38
C ASP A 204 2.11 2.50 0.99
N ILE A 205 3.38 2.19 1.27
CA ILE A 205 4.08 2.65 2.47
C ILE A 205 4.46 4.13 2.35
N VAL A 206 4.81 4.59 1.15
CA VAL A 206 5.01 6.02 0.87
C VAL A 206 3.75 6.82 1.14
N LYS A 207 2.57 6.35 0.66
CA LYS A 207 1.27 6.95 0.97
C LYS A 207 1.04 7.00 2.49
N LEU A 208 1.19 5.86 3.16
CA LEU A 208 1.02 5.75 4.60
C LEU A 208 1.91 6.74 5.38
N LEU A 209 3.18 6.88 4.99
CA LEU A 209 4.11 7.79 5.64
C LEU A 209 3.74 9.26 5.39
N LEU A 210 3.33 9.62 4.17
CA LEU A 210 2.94 10.99 3.84
C LEU A 210 1.59 11.40 4.43
N GLU A 211 0.64 10.46 4.52
CA GLU A 211 -0.64 10.65 5.23
C GLU A 211 -0.45 10.94 6.72
N ASN A 212 0.71 10.57 7.28
CA ASN A 212 1.10 10.83 8.67
C ASN A 212 2.20 11.91 8.78
N ASP A 213 2.24 12.84 7.82
CA ASP A 213 3.08 14.06 7.81
C ASP A 213 4.60 13.81 7.79
N ALA A 214 5.07 12.75 7.11
CA ALA A 214 6.52 12.54 6.90
C ALA A 214 7.18 13.67 6.10
N ASP A 215 8.31 14.20 6.59
CA ASP A 215 9.07 15.26 5.95
C ASP A 215 9.88 14.71 4.76
N VAL A 216 9.51 15.21 3.58
CA VAL A 216 10.10 14.87 2.27
C VAL A 216 11.42 15.60 2.01
N ASN A 217 11.77 16.59 2.84
CA ASN A 217 12.96 17.41 2.65
C ASN A 217 14.16 16.92 3.48
N ILE A 218 14.03 15.79 4.17
CA ILE A 218 15.14 15.25 4.95
C ILE A 218 16.23 14.81 3.98
N ARG A 219 17.47 15.14 4.32
CA ARG A 219 18.65 14.73 3.56
C ARG A 219 19.40 13.66 4.32
N ASN A 220 19.75 12.57 3.65
CA ASN A 220 20.66 11.57 4.20
C ASN A 220 22.12 12.07 4.21
N ASN A 221 23.02 11.28 4.79
CA ASN A 221 24.44 11.65 4.93
C ASN A 221 25.17 11.81 3.57
N ASN A 222 24.55 11.37 2.47
CA ASN A 222 25.04 11.55 1.10
C ASN A 222 24.47 12.82 0.43
N ASN A 223 23.81 13.71 1.17
CA ASN A 223 23.07 14.87 0.66
C ASN A 223 22.04 14.52 -0.42
N SER A 224 21.56 13.27 -0.46
CA SER A 224 20.49 12.88 -1.38
C SER A 224 19.15 13.26 -0.77
N GLU A 225 18.34 14.02 -1.53
CA GLU A 225 16.95 14.31 -1.19
C GLU A 225 16.06 13.14 -1.58
N HIS A 226 14.94 12.92 -0.86
CA HIS A 226 13.92 11.94 -1.24
C HIS A 226 13.52 12.09 -2.71
N GLN A 227 13.31 13.32 -3.16
CA GLN A 227 12.94 13.66 -4.53
C GLN A 227 13.93 13.12 -5.57
N SER A 228 15.24 13.11 -5.26
CA SER A 228 16.25 12.55 -6.16
C SER A 228 16.22 11.02 -6.24
N ILE A 229 15.82 10.32 -5.16
CA ILE A 229 15.71 8.86 -5.12
C ILE A 229 14.38 8.41 -5.74
N PHE A 230 13.29 9.11 -5.42
CA PHE A 230 11.97 8.92 -6.03
C PHE A 230 12.02 9.10 -7.55
N ASN A 231 12.59 10.20 -8.05
CA ASN A 231 12.67 10.48 -9.50
C ASN A 231 13.56 9.48 -10.24
N LYS A 232 14.59 8.93 -9.57
CA LYS A 232 15.49 7.92 -10.14
C LYS A 232 14.86 6.53 -10.24
N ASN A 233 13.99 6.16 -9.29
CA ASN A 233 13.44 4.80 -9.17
C ASN A 233 12.03 4.65 -9.76
N TYR A 234 11.17 5.67 -9.68
CA TYR A 234 9.76 5.58 -10.12
C TYR A 234 9.51 6.17 -11.51
N GLY A 235 10.35 7.11 -11.97
CA GLY A 235 10.07 7.91 -13.17
C GLY A 235 8.77 8.72 -13.04
N ASP A 236 8.64 9.79 -13.83
CA ASP A 236 7.58 10.80 -13.69
C ASP A 236 6.12 10.30 -13.87
N ASN A 237 5.88 9.00 -14.10
CA ASN A 237 4.61 8.48 -14.61
C ASN A 237 3.71 7.72 -13.60
N ILE A 238 4.20 7.25 -12.45
CA ILE A 238 3.39 6.40 -11.53
C ILE A 238 2.33 7.24 -10.75
N PHE A 239 2.66 8.48 -10.39
CA PHE A 239 1.76 9.35 -9.62
C PHE A 239 0.61 9.93 -10.46
N GLU A 240 0.79 10.03 -11.78
CA GLU A 240 -0.27 10.43 -12.71
C GLU A 240 -1.35 9.35 -12.86
N ASP A 241 -0.95 8.07 -12.87
CA ASP A 241 -1.84 6.94 -13.15
C ASP A 241 -2.72 6.54 -11.93
N GLU A 242 -2.23 6.70 -10.70
CA GLU A 242 -2.94 6.23 -9.49
C GLU A 242 -3.58 7.36 -8.65
N PHE A 243 -3.01 8.58 -8.68
CA PHE A 243 -3.47 9.73 -7.88
C PHE A 243 -3.87 10.96 -8.71
N GLY A 244 -3.56 10.98 -10.01
CA GLY A 244 -3.83 12.14 -10.88
C GLY A 244 -2.99 13.38 -10.52
N LEU A 245 -1.86 13.19 -9.86
CA LEU A 245 -0.94 14.24 -9.40
C LEU A 245 0.28 14.26 -10.31
N ASN A 246 0.82 15.45 -10.62
CA ASN A 246 2.08 15.52 -11.35
C ASN A 246 3.18 14.92 -10.44
N GLY A 247 4.25 14.36 -11.02
CA GLY A 247 5.35 13.71 -10.29
C GLY A 247 6.18 14.60 -9.34
N ASP A 248 5.61 15.69 -8.83
CA ASP A 248 6.18 16.54 -7.80
C ASP A 248 5.71 16.08 -6.41
N VAL A 249 6.66 15.93 -5.49
CA VAL A 249 6.40 15.52 -4.11
C VAL A 249 5.54 16.56 -3.37
N ASP A 250 5.63 17.83 -3.80
CA ASP A 250 4.80 18.92 -3.31
C ASP A 250 3.31 18.78 -3.70
N ASP A 251 3.01 18.24 -4.90
CA ASP A 251 1.63 17.96 -5.34
C ASP A 251 1.01 16.81 -4.53
N LEU A 252 1.85 15.84 -4.12
CA LEU A 252 1.48 14.71 -3.25
C LEU A 252 1.16 15.19 -1.82
N LEU A 253 2.01 16.05 -1.24
CA LEU A 253 1.76 16.69 0.04
C LEU A 253 0.48 17.54 0.02
N ASN A 254 0.25 18.31 -1.04
CA ASN A 254 -0.96 19.11 -1.20
C ASN A 254 -2.22 18.25 -1.34
N HIS A 255 -2.14 17.08 -1.98
CA HIS A 255 -3.25 16.15 -2.07
C HIS A 255 -3.64 15.55 -0.72
N PHE A 256 -2.67 15.03 0.05
CA PHE A 256 -2.94 14.40 1.34
C PHE A 256 -3.32 15.42 2.43
N THR A 257 -2.67 16.59 2.47
CA THR A 257 -3.05 17.68 3.38
C THR A 257 -4.46 18.22 3.10
N SER A 258 -4.93 18.19 1.84
CA SER A 258 -6.29 18.60 1.49
C SER A 258 -7.39 17.61 1.96
N GLN A 259 -7.06 16.33 2.16
CA GLN A 259 -8.02 15.30 2.61
C GLN A 259 -8.19 15.24 4.13
N CYS A 260 -7.20 15.69 4.91
CA CYS A 260 -7.24 15.72 6.38
C CYS A 260 -8.04 16.90 6.99
N VAL A 261 -8.60 17.80 6.17
CA VAL A 261 -9.22 19.08 6.62
C VAL A 261 -10.58 18.92 7.34
N HIS A 262 -11.09 17.70 7.56
CA HIS A 262 -12.42 17.50 8.14
C HIS A 262 -12.53 17.23 9.65
N LYS A 263 -11.45 17.34 10.44
CA LYS A 263 -11.61 17.31 11.92
C LYS A 263 -10.74 18.37 12.62
N ASN A 264 -11.45 19.34 13.19
CA ASN A 264 -11.03 20.41 14.09
C ASN A 264 -10.64 21.78 13.47
N THR A 265 -11.39 22.77 13.95
CA THR A 265 -11.57 24.18 13.58
C THR A 265 -10.34 25.10 13.61
N ASN A 266 -10.40 26.10 12.70
CA ASN A 266 -9.73 27.41 12.66
C ASN A 266 -8.21 27.48 12.42
N ILE A 267 -7.78 27.36 11.16
CA ILE A 267 -6.54 28.00 10.66
C ILE A 267 -6.79 28.60 9.27
N VAL A 268 -6.36 29.86 9.10
CA VAL A 268 -6.44 30.66 7.88
C VAL A 268 -5.43 30.15 6.84
N ILE A 269 -5.90 29.95 5.60
CA ILE A 269 -5.08 29.60 4.43
C ILE A 269 -4.31 30.84 3.95
N ALA A 270 -2.99 30.72 3.75
CA ALA A 270 -2.21 31.61 2.87
C ALA A 270 -0.86 30.97 2.40
N ASP A 271 -0.90 30.38 1.20
CA ASP A 271 0.04 30.41 0.06
C ASP A 271 1.57 30.65 0.18
N ASN A 272 2.27 29.79 -0.58
CA ASN A 272 3.40 29.98 -1.50
C ASN A 272 4.86 30.11 -1.00
N HIS A 273 5.71 29.27 -1.65
CA HIS A 273 7.17 29.11 -1.55
C HIS A 273 7.99 30.40 -1.61
N SER A 274 9.12 30.42 -0.88
CA SER A 274 10.37 31.09 -1.29
C SER A 274 11.58 30.48 -0.56
N ASP A 275 12.69 30.33 -1.28
CA ASP A 275 14.03 30.03 -0.77
C ASP A 275 14.54 31.05 0.29
N PRO A 276 15.61 30.76 1.03
CA PRO A 276 16.03 31.51 2.22
C PRO A 276 16.53 32.96 2.03
N GLU A 277 16.55 33.53 0.82
CA GLU A 277 17.23 34.81 0.54
C GLU A 277 16.35 36.08 0.57
N ASP A 278 15.05 36.00 0.86
CA ASP A 278 14.11 37.12 0.63
C ASP A 278 13.85 38.07 1.84
N VAL A 279 14.67 38.03 2.92
CA VAL A 279 14.55 39.00 4.05
C VAL A 279 15.62 40.10 3.94
N TYR A 280 15.20 41.31 3.53
CA TYR A 280 16.09 42.48 3.46
C TYR A 280 15.94 43.35 4.71
N VAL A 281 17.05 43.62 5.41
CA VAL A 281 17.13 44.50 6.59
C VAL A 281 17.83 45.80 6.18
N GLU A 282 17.17 46.95 6.32
CA GLU A 282 17.78 48.25 5.98
C GLU A 282 18.85 48.64 7.02
N THR A 283 20.06 48.91 6.53
CA THR A 283 21.07 49.68 7.27
C THR A 283 20.98 51.16 6.87
N ASP A 284 20.50 51.96 7.82
CA ASP A 284 20.48 53.44 7.88
C ASP A 284 19.36 54.25 7.20
N SER A 285 18.79 55.10 8.07
CA SER A 285 18.27 56.46 7.89
C SER A 285 16.76 56.65 7.67
N SER A 286 16.18 57.20 8.74
CA SER A 286 14.99 58.06 8.82
C SER A 286 13.61 57.39 8.98
N THR A 287 13.02 57.71 10.14
CA THR A 287 11.58 57.77 10.48
C THR A 287 10.83 56.46 10.77
N ASN A 288 10.80 56.08 12.07
CA ASN A 288 9.56 56.00 12.86
C ASN A 288 9.87 55.47 14.28
N ASP A 289 10.24 56.38 15.19
CA ASP A 289 10.54 56.08 16.60
C ASP A 289 9.29 55.90 17.50
N ASP A 290 8.07 56.05 16.96
CA ASP A 290 6.85 56.20 17.78
C ASP A 290 6.21 54.89 18.30
N ILE A 291 6.67 53.70 17.88
CA ILE A 291 6.02 52.43 18.25
C ILE A 291 6.64 51.80 19.51
N ILE A 292 7.95 51.98 19.73
CA ILE A 292 8.65 51.38 20.88
C ILE A 292 8.32 52.10 22.20
N GLU A 293 8.12 53.44 22.16
CA GLU A 293 7.78 54.23 23.36
C GLU A 293 6.39 53.91 23.97
N ARG A 294 5.47 53.31 23.21
CA ARG A 294 4.09 53.09 23.70
C ARG A 294 3.89 51.88 24.59
N HIS A 295 4.83 50.92 24.63
CA HIS A 295 4.54 49.63 25.25
C HIS A 295 5.61 49.04 26.18
N PHE A 296 6.83 49.57 26.22
CA PHE A 296 7.80 49.22 27.26
C PHE A 296 8.58 50.46 27.69
N ASP A 297 8.57 50.78 29.00
CA ASP A 297 9.45 51.83 29.49
C ASP A 297 10.92 51.37 29.45
N LYS A 298 11.81 52.32 29.16
CA LYS A 298 13.27 52.09 29.02
C LYS A 298 13.88 51.47 30.29
N GLU A 299 13.27 51.73 31.43
CA GLU A 299 13.72 51.23 32.72
C GLU A 299 13.44 49.73 32.85
N THR A 300 12.29 49.26 32.37
CA THR A 300 11.85 47.87 32.33
C THR A 300 12.68 47.06 31.34
N LEU A 301 13.02 47.66 30.18
CA LEU A 301 13.89 47.05 29.18
C LEU A 301 15.35 46.92 29.66
N ASN A 302 15.91 47.97 30.29
CA ASN A 302 17.27 47.89 30.82
C ASN A 302 17.37 46.99 32.07
N LYS A 303 16.32 46.92 32.90
CA LYS A 303 16.21 45.92 33.97
C LYS A 303 16.24 44.50 33.41
N ALA A 304 15.53 44.24 32.30
CA ALA A 304 15.59 42.97 31.60
C ALA A 304 16.99 42.68 31.02
N PHE A 305 17.71 43.67 30.49
CA PHE A 305 19.07 43.46 29.97
C PHE A 305 20.11 43.19 31.06
N ASP A 306 20.04 43.89 32.20
CA ASP A 306 20.88 43.62 33.37
C ASP A 306 20.64 42.19 33.91
N LEU A 307 19.40 41.71 33.88
CA LEU A 307 19.00 40.34 34.28
C LEU A 307 19.59 39.23 33.40
N PHE A 308 19.96 39.53 32.15
CA PHE A 308 20.57 38.58 31.21
C PHE A 308 22.07 38.81 30.98
N ASN A 309 22.71 39.68 31.77
CA ASN A 309 24.12 40.08 31.59
C ASN A 309 24.40 40.67 30.20
N ILE A 310 23.39 41.29 29.59
CA ILE A 310 23.48 41.98 28.31
C ILE A 310 23.76 43.45 28.59
N SER A 311 24.70 44.07 27.86
CA SER A 311 25.03 45.48 28.07
C SER A 311 23.79 46.37 27.91
N PRO A 312 23.48 47.26 28.87
CA PRO A 312 22.28 48.08 28.84
C PRO A 312 22.29 49.03 27.64
N ILE A 313 21.11 49.43 27.17
CA ILE A 313 20.95 50.35 26.05
C ILE A 313 21.63 51.69 26.41
N LYS A 314 22.82 51.92 25.86
CA LYS A 314 23.48 53.24 25.91
C LYS A 314 22.74 54.16 24.96
N ASP A 315 22.22 55.25 25.49
CA ASP A 315 21.34 56.18 24.77
C ASP A 315 21.76 56.43 23.32
N VAL A 316 20.82 56.17 22.43
CA VAL A 316 20.90 56.43 21.00
C VAL A 316 20.81 57.94 20.82
N ARG A 317 21.95 58.62 20.91
CA ARG A 317 22.22 59.90 20.23
C ARG A 317 23.72 60.23 20.32
N GLU A 318 24.31 60.39 19.15
CA GLU A 318 25.55 61.14 18.85
C GLU A 318 26.90 60.40 18.94
N THR A 319 27.20 59.69 17.86
CA THR A 319 28.56 59.32 17.45
C THR A 319 29.30 60.51 16.84
N ARG A 320 30.40 60.97 17.46
CA ARG A 320 31.72 61.22 16.80
C ARG A 320 32.80 61.83 17.70
N THR A 321 32.50 62.33 18.90
CA THR A 321 33.51 63.05 19.70
C THR A 321 34.20 62.20 20.78
N ILE A 322 33.68 61.00 21.10
CA ILE A 322 34.17 60.18 22.25
C ILE A 322 35.16 59.07 21.85
N ARG A 323 35.28 58.67 20.57
CA ARG A 323 36.33 57.74 20.13
C ARG A 323 37.75 58.26 20.38
N ARG A 324 37.89 59.59 20.54
CA ARG A 324 39.18 60.24 20.83
C ARG A 324 39.47 60.36 22.34
N LYS A 325 38.47 60.18 23.21
CA LYS A 325 38.63 60.22 24.68
C LYS A 325 38.65 58.82 25.31
N SER A 326 38.10 57.79 24.65
CA SER A 326 38.14 56.40 25.14
C SER A 326 39.50 55.71 24.94
N SER A 327 40.32 56.10 23.96
CA SER A 327 41.68 55.57 23.82
C SER A 327 42.60 55.90 25.00
N ASN A 328 42.43 57.08 25.63
CA ASN A 328 43.24 57.50 26.79
C ASN A 328 42.83 56.82 28.11
N VAL A 329 41.64 56.21 28.18
CA VAL A 329 41.17 55.47 29.37
C VAL A 329 41.59 54.00 29.30
N ILE A 330 41.61 53.42 28.08
CA ILE A 330 42.04 52.03 27.86
C ILE A 330 43.55 51.88 28.09
N GLU A 331 44.38 52.87 27.72
CA GLU A 331 45.83 52.90 27.98
C GLU A 331 46.17 53.00 29.48
N LYS A 332 45.26 53.53 30.31
CA LYS A 332 45.42 53.61 31.78
C LYS A 332 45.04 52.32 32.51
N ILE A 333 44.14 51.52 31.94
CA ILE A 333 43.66 50.28 32.56
C ILE A 333 44.61 49.11 32.28
N GLN A 334 45.26 49.09 31.11
CA GLN A 334 46.25 48.05 30.77
C GLN A 334 47.56 48.12 31.58
N ASN A 335 47.86 49.27 32.21
CA ASN A 335 49.00 49.42 33.12
C ASN A 335 48.69 49.05 34.59
N LEU A 336 47.46 48.62 34.90
CA LEU A 336 47.05 48.24 36.27
C LEU A 336 46.89 46.73 36.47
N SER A 337 47.16 45.92 35.44
CA SER A 337 47.00 44.45 35.49
C SER A 337 48.34 43.68 35.40
N SER A 338 49.41 44.22 35.95
CA SER A 338 50.65 43.47 36.15
C SER A 338 51.19 43.61 37.58
N SER A 339 50.52 42.96 38.53
CA SER A 339 51.17 42.47 39.75
C SER A 339 50.29 41.48 40.51
N SER A 340 50.81 40.23 40.58
CA SER A 340 50.76 39.27 41.69
C SER A 340 49.44 38.60 42.10
N LEU A 341 49.35 37.32 41.71
CA LEU A 341 49.25 36.12 42.59
C LEU A 341 48.40 36.22 43.87
N SER A 342 47.38 35.36 44.01
CA SER A 342 47.44 34.11 44.81
C SER A 342 46.06 33.49 45.08
N ASP A 343 46.02 32.16 44.94
CA ASP A 343 45.25 31.16 45.68
C ASP A 343 43.71 30.99 45.57
N GLU A 344 43.38 29.69 45.64
CA GLU A 344 42.11 28.98 45.49
C GLU A 344 41.02 29.41 46.49
N SER A 345 39.76 29.49 46.04
CA SER A 345 38.64 28.70 46.57
C SER A 345 37.26 29.09 45.98
N GLN A 346 36.53 28.06 45.56
CA GLN A 346 35.06 27.92 45.39
C GLN A 346 34.38 28.51 44.11
N PRO A 347 33.51 27.72 43.45
CA PRO A 347 32.61 28.21 42.40
C PRO A 347 31.39 28.90 43.01
N LEU A 348 31.15 30.17 42.62
CA LEU A 348 29.97 30.93 43.03
C LEU A 348 28.73 30.52 42.21
N GLU A 349 27.61 30.45 42.93
CA GLU A 349 26.34 29.82 42.60
C GLU A 349 25.53 30.49 41.47
N ASN A 350 24.66 29.68 40.87
CA ASN A 350 23.48 30.06 40.11
C ASN A 350 22.68 31.16 40.82
N THR A 351 22.42 32.27 40.13
CA THR A 351 21.20 33.06 40.37
C THR A 351 20.10 32.52 39.47
N ASP A 352 19.33 31.56 39.98
CA ASP A 352 18.09 31.11 39.37
C ASP A 352 17.08 32.27 39.31
N LEU A 353 16.66 32.61 38.08
CA LEU A 353 15.48 33.45 37.83
C LEU A 353 14.25 32.82 38.49
N SER A 354 13.46 33.61 39.22
CA SER A 354 12.16 33.15 39.72
C SER A 354 11.26 32.75 38.54
N VAL A 355 10.49 31.67 38.71
CA VAL A 355 9.56 31.17 37.68
C VAL A 355 8.53 32.24 37.29
N GLU A 356 8.18 33.12 38.23
CA GLU A 356 7.17 34.17 38.09
C GLU A 356 7.60 35.26 37.09
N ASP A 357 8.89 35.63 37.05
CA ASP A 357 9.39 36.68 36.16
C ASP A 357 9.50 36.23 34.69
N LYS A 358 9.76 34.93 34.45
CA LYS A 358 9.75 34.31 33.11
C LYS A 358 8.34 34.23 32.53
N ASP A 359 7.36 33.89 33.36
CA ASP A 359 5.96 33.76 32.95
C ASP A 359 5.33 35.12 32.58
N ILE A 360 5.71 36.20 33.28
CA ILE A 360 5.24 37.56 32.96
C ILE A 360 5.72 38.00 31.56
N LEU A 361 6.98 37.73 31.23
CA LEU A 361 7.59 38.09 29.94
C LEU A 361 7.01 37.28 28.77
N ILE A 362 6.83 35.97 28.97
CA ILE A 362 6.19 35.07 28.01
C ILE A 362 4.73 35.48 27.79
N THR A 363 3.99 35.80 28.85
CA THR A 363 2.59 36.23 28.77
C THR A 363 2.46 37.59 28.07
N GLY A 364 3.39 38.52 28.31
CA GLY A 364 3.45 39.82 27.64
C GLY A 364 3.71 39.68 26.13
N LEU A 365 4.69 38.85 25.75
CA LEU A 365 5.00 38.55 24.35
C LEU A 365 3.84 37.87 23.63
N LYS A 366 3.19 36.88 24.27
CA LYS A 366 2.01 36.21 23.71
C LYS A 366 0.90 37.20 23.38
N ARG A 367 0.63 38.19 24.25
CA ARG A 367 -0.36 39.23 23.99
C ARG A 367 0.00 40.12 22.80
N LEU A 368 1.27 40.46 22.62
CA LEU A 368 1.74 41.30 21.52
C LEU A 368 1.70 40.59 20.16
N LEU A 369 1.78 39.25 20.16
CA LEU A 369 1.78 38.47 18.93
C LEU A 369 0.39 38.28 18.30
N VAL A 370 -0.68 38.40 19.10
CA VAL A 370 -2.07 38.16 18.65
C VAL A 370 -2.46 39.04 17.46
N ASP A 371 -2.05 40.31 17.45
CA ASP A 371 -2.41 41.29 16.41
C ASP A 371 -1.21 41.69 15.51
N SER A 372 -0.11 40.92 15.56
CA SER A 372 1.12 41.25 14.84
C SER A 372 1.11 40.77 13.38
N THR A 373 1.64 41.57 12.45
CA THR A 373 1.89 41.11 11.08
C THR A 373 2.99 40.05 11.05
N PRO A 374 3.06 39.18 10.01
CA PRO A 374 4.04 38.08 10.00
C PRO A 374 5.50 38.52 10.20
N MET A 375 5.83 39.72 9.74
CA MET A 375 7.16 40.30 9.87
C MET A 375 7.40 40.93 11.24
N GLU A 376 6.38 41.53 11.85
CA GLU A 376 6.42 41.97 13.24
C GLU A 376 6.50 40.79 14.21
N THR A 377 5.85 39.66 13.89
CA THR A 377 6.01 38.40 14.62
C THR A 377 7.47 37.95 14.61
N ILE A 378 8.12 37.91 13.43
CA ILE A 378 9.54 37.54 13.31
C ILE A 378 10.42 38.48 14.13
N ARG A 379 10.15 39.79 14.06
CA ARG A 379 10.86 40.82 14.81
C ARG A 379 10.71 40.64 16.32
N LEU A 380 9.50 40.48 16.84
CA LEU A 380 9.22 40.34 18.28
C LEU A 380 9.80 39.05 18.85
N LEU A 381 9.77 37.96 18.06
CA LEU A 381 10.34 36.67 18.45
C LEU A 381 11.87 36.67 18.56
N THR A 382 12.57 37.74 18.15
CA THR A 382 14.01 37.89 18.42
C THR A 382 14.33 38.15 19.90
N ILE A 383 13.34 38.52 20.73
CA ILE A 383 13.52 38.83 22.17
C ILE A 383 13.66 37.57 23.03
N VAL A 384 13.10 36.44 22.58
CA VAL A 384 13.09 35.16 23.33
C VAL A 384 14.51 34.72 23.71
N PRO A 385 14.77 33.84 24.69
CA PRO A 385 16.14 33.40 24.99
C PRO A 385 16.85 32.76 23.79
N ASP A 386 18.15 32.98 23.63
CA ASP A 386 18.96 32.42 22.53
C ASP A 386 19.11 30.89 22.61
N THR A 387 18.95 30.34 23.81
CA THR A 387 18.82 28.89 24.08
C THR A 387 17.55 28.26 23.53
N TRP A 388 16.56 29.04 23.08
CA TRP A 388 15.30 28.51 22.57
C TRP A 388 15.42 28.17 21.09
N GLY A 389 15.33 26.87 20.78
CA GLY A 389 15.26 26.38 19.41
C GLY A 389 13.91 26.63 18.74
N ARG A 390 13.87 26.55 17.40
CA ARG A 390 12.68 26.83 16.56
C ARG A 390 11.40 26.14 17.03
N LYS A 391 11.46 24.84 17.37
CA LYS A 391 10.32 24.04 17.83
C LYS A 391 9.74 24.54 19.16
N ARG A 392 10.60 25.09 20.04
CA ARG A 392 10.18 25.65 21.32
C ARG A 392 9.49 26.99 21.13
N ILE A 393 10.03 27.85 20.27
CA ILE A 393 9.43 29.15 19.94
C ILE A 393 8.06 28.97 19.26
N GLU A 394 7.98 28.05 18.29
CA GLU A 394 6.73 27.66 17.62
C GLU A 394 5.67 27.19 18.63
N LYS A 395 6.01 26.20 19.44
CA LYS A 395 5.06 25.62 20.41
C LYS A 395 4.63 26.62 21.47
N GLU A 396 5.56 27.46 21.96
CA GLU A 396 5.26 28.39 23.03
C GLU A 396 4.40 29.57 22.54
N PHE A 397 4.67 30.11 21.34
CA PHE A 397 4.03 31.33 20.85
C PHE A 397 2.99 31.11 19.73
N GLY A 398 2.76 29.87 19.29
CA GLY A 398 1.78 29.54 18.24
C GLY A 398 2.11 30.18 16.87
N CYS A 399 3.39 30.42 16.60
CA CYS A 399 3.88 31.00 15.35
C CYS A 399 4.33 29.92 14.35
N THR A 400 4.37 30.24 13.06
CA THR A 400 4.81 29.27 12.03
C THR A 400 6.30 28.91 12.18
N GLN A 401 6.69 27.71 11.75
CA GLN A 401 8.12 27.32 11.73
C GLN A 401 9.00 28.27 10.93
N TYR A 402 8.46 28.85 9.85
CA TYR A 402 9.15 29.88 9.10
C TYR A 402 9.46 31.09 9.99
N GLN A 403 8.48 31.61 10.74
CA GLN A 403 8.67 32.77 11.61
C GLN A 403 9.66 32.49 12.74
N ALA A 404 9.58 31.31 13.38
CA ALA A 404 10.50 30.89 14.43
C ALA A 404 11.93 30.68 13.91
N ARG A 405 12.10 30.15 12.70
CA ARG A 405 13.41 30.01 12.05
C ARG A 405 13.98 31.37 11.68
N GLN A 406 13.19 32.20 11.01
CA GLN A 406 13.61 33.53 10.57
C GLN A 406 13.94 34.42 11.76
N SER A 407 13.20 34.37 12.87
CA SER A 407 13.54 35.17 14.06
C SER A 407 14.90 34.79 14.66
N ILE A 408 15.26 33.50 14.66
CA ILE A 408 16.58 33.04 15.10
C ILE A 408 17.68 33.52 14.15
N VAL A 409 17.48 33.39 12.84
CA VAL A 409 18.46 33.83 11.81
C VAL A 409 18.64 35.33 11.88
N VAL A 410 17.54 36.08 11.84
CA VAL A 410 17.52 37.54 11.91
C VAL A 410 18.13 38.04 13.21
N ARG A 411 17.90 37.36 14.35
CA ARG A 411 18.56 37.71 15.61
C ARG A 411 20.06 37.47 15.57
N LYS A 412 20.48 36.35 15.01
CA LYS A 412 21.90 35.96 14.92
C LYS A 412 22.68 36.91 14.01
N GLU A 413 22.06 37.39 12.94
CA GLU A 413 22.69 38.27 11.96
C GLU A 413 22.54 39.77 12.29
N PHE A 414 21.38 40.20 12.81
CA PHE A 414 21.03 41.61 12.99
C PHE A 414 20.68 42.02 14.42
N GLY A 415 20.71 41.11 15.39
CA GLY A 415 20.43 41.38 16.80
C GLY A 415 18.94 41.38 17.18
N ILE A 416 18.62 41.88 18.38
CA ILE A 416 17.25 41.88 18.91
C ILE A 416 16.47 43.09 18.36
N LEU A 417 15.23 42.86 17.91
CA LEU A 417 14.26 43.82 17.35
C LEU A 417 14.65 44.60 16.06
N PRO A 418 15.23 43.97 15.03
CA PRO A 418 15.60 44.66 13.79
C PRO A 418 14.37 45.05 12.95
N ILE A 419 14.50 46.08 12.10
CA ILE A 419 13.43 46.54 11.20
C ILE A 419 13.40 45.65 9.95
N ILE A 420 12.21 45.16 9.56
CA ILE A 420 12.07 44.21 8.45
C ILE A 420 10.91 44.66 7.51
N LYS A 421 11.11 44.67 6.18
CA LYS A 421 10.10 45.04 5.16
C LYS A 421 9.60 43.84 4.35
N ASP A 422 8.35 43.86 3.88
CA ASP A 422 7.68 42.80 3.10
C ASP A 422 7.69 43.10 1.58
N ASN A 423 8.14 42.15 0.76
CA ASN A 423 8.20 42.27 -0.71
C ASN A 423 7.37 41.19 -1.46
N ARG A 424 6.42 40.49 -0.83
CA ARG A 424 5.59 39.46 -1.51
C ARG A 424 4.55 40.04 -2.49
N ARG A 425 5.01 40.54 -3.64
CA ARG A 425 4.21 40.64 -4.88
C ARG A 425 5.06 40.18 -6.08
N ARG A 426 5.16 38.87 -6.31
CA ARG A 426 5.56 38.35 -7.64
C ARG A 426 4.35 38.40 -8.57
N GLN A 427 4.48 39.03 -9.74
CA GLN A 427 3.45 39.02 -10.79
C GLN A 427 3.26 37.58 -11.30
N GLY A 428 2.00 37.13 -11.45
CA GLY A 428 1.68 35.81 -12.03
C GLY A 428 2.18 35.67 -13.48
N LEU A 429 2.13 34.44 -14.03
CA LEU A 429 2.49 34.21 -15.43
C LEU A 429 1.72 35.18 -16.35
N PRO A 430 2.38 35.76 -17.35
CA PRO A 430 1.71 36.63 -18.31
C PRO A 430 0.50 35.93 -18.93
N GLN A 431 -0.61 36.64 -19.05
CA GLN A 431 -1.87 36.10 -19.57
C GLN A 431 -1.72 35.50 -20.98
N ASP A 432 -0.80 36.05 -21.79
CA ASP A 432 -0.52 35.52 -23.14
C ASP A 432 0.17 34.15 -23.10
N VAL A 433 0.97 33.85 -22.07
CA VAL A 433 1.58 32.54 -21.87
C VAL A 433 0.52 31.52 -21.47
N ILE A 434 -0.38 31.91 -20.57
CA ILE A 434 -1.51 31.07 -20.14
C ILE A 434 -2.40 30.70 -21.34
N GLU A 435 -2.74 31.68 -22.17
CA GLU A 435 -3.55 31.47 -23.36
C GLU A 435 -2.88 30.56 -24.39
N LYS A 436 -1.56 30.70 -24.61
CA LYS A 436 -0.81 29.80 -25.50
C LYS A 436 -0.80 28.36 -25.01
N VAL A 437 -0.59 28.15 -23.70
CA VAL A 437 -0.61 26.80 -23.12
C VAL A 437 -1.99 26.16 -23.24
N ILE A 438 -3.06 26.91 -22.93
CA ILE A 438 -4.44 26.43 -23.08
C ILE A 438 -4.77 26.15 -24.55
N ALA A 439 -4.34 27.02 -25.48
CA ALA A 439 -4.52 26.82 -26.91
C ALA A 439 -3.79 25.58 -27.42
N HIS A 440 -2.58 25.32 -26.93
CA HIS A 440 -1.82 24.12 -27.23
C HIS A 440 -2.54 22.86 -26.77
N TYR A 441 -3.01 22.81 -25.52
CA TYR A 441 -3.84 21.70 -25.04
C TYR A 441 -5.13 21.53 -25.83
N CYS A 442 -5.73 22.61 -26.31
CA CYS A 442 -6.94 22.57 -27.14
C CYS A 442 -6.68 22.28 -28.63
N SER A 443 -5.41 22.20 -29.05
CA SER A 443 -5.04 21.86 -30.42
C SER A 443 -5.48 20.44 -30.76
N ASP A 444 -5.99 20.26 -31.98
CA ASP A 444 -6.40 18.96 -32.52
C ASP A 444 -5.24 17.96 -32.67
N PHE A 445 -3.99 18.44 -32.61
CA PHE A 445 -2.78 17.61 -32.60
C PHE A 445 -2.44 17.06 -31.20
N ILE A 446 -2.81 17.80 -30.14
CA ILE A 446 -2.47 17.48 -28.74
C ILE A 446 -3.60 16.76 -28.04
N SER A 447 -4.84 17.20 -28.26
CA SER A 447 -6.04 16.56 -27.74
C SER A 447 -7.15 16.50 -28.78
N ARG A 448 -8.08 15.55 -28.65
CA ARG A 448 -9.25 15.42 -29.52
C ARG A 448 -10.54 15.42 -28.71
N GLN A 449 -11.58 16.08 -29.22
CA GLN A 449 -12.89 16.06 -28.58
C GLN A 449 -13.46 14.63 -28.50
N SER A 450 -14.10 14.29 -27.37
CA SER A 450 -14.75 13.00 -27.19
C SER A 450 -15.78 12.75 -28.31
N PRO A 451 -15.83 11.54 -28.89
CA PRO A 451 -16.80 11.18 -29.91
C PRO A 451 -18.25 11.13 -29.40
N ASN A 452 -18.47 10.96 -28.08
CA ASN A 452 -19.80 10.89 -27.51
C ASN A 452 -20.29 12.28 -27.09
N CYS A 453 -21.37 12.77 -27.71
CA CYS A 453 -22.01 14.07 -27.38
C CYS A 453 -22.52 14.17 -25.93
N LYS A 454 -22.45 13.10 -25.15
CA LYS A 454 -22.83 13.04 -23.72
C LYS A 454 -21.66 13.31 -22.77
N ASP A 455 -20.42 13.27 -23.24
CA ASP A 455 -19.23 13.48 -22.41
C ASP A 455 -18.96 14.97 -22.24
N VAL A 456 -19.81 15.62 -21.46
CA VAL A 456 -19.68 17.04 -21.11
C VAL A 456 -19.29 17.20 -19.63
N ILE A 457 -18.38 18.13 -19.36
CA ILE A 457 -18.07 18.56 -17.99
C ILE A 457 -18.82 19.86 -17.73
N ASN A 458 -19.54 19.89 -16.61
CA ASN A 458 -20.18 21.11 -16.14
C ASN A 458 -19.16 21.95 -15.37
N ILE A 459 -18.75 23.06 -15.97
CA ILE A 459 -17.79 23.99 -15.37
C ILE A 459 -18.58 25.16 -14.80
N ARG A 460 -18.31 25.49 -13.54
CA ARG A 460 -18.86 26.69 -12.92
C ARG A 460 -17.96 27.88 -13.29
N GLN A 461 -18.52 28.85 -13.98
CA GLN A 461 -17.83 30.09 -14.32
C GLN A 461 -17.74 31.01 -13.09
N PRO A 462 -16.83 32.01 -13.10
CA PRO A 462 -16.67 32.97 -12.00
C PRO A 462 -17.95 33.75 -11.67
N ASP A 463 -18.86 33.91 -12.63
CA ASP A 463 -20.18 34.52 -12.46
C ASP A 463 -21.23 33.60 -11.79
N GLY A 464 -20.83 32.37 -11.44
CA GLY A 464 -21.66 31.36 -10.81
C GLY A 464 -22.50 30.52 -11.77
N THR A 465 -22.48 30.80 -13.08
CA THR A 465 -23.21 30.04 -14.09
C THR A 465 -22.54 28.69 -14.38
N LYS A 466 -23.33 27.67 -14.72
CA LYS A 466 -22.82 26.35 -15.13
C LYS A 466 -22.83 26.26 -16.65
N VAL A 467 -21.67 26.03 -17.24
CA VAL A 467 -21.52 25.81 -18.68
C VAL A 467 -21.02 24.40 -18.93
N SER A 468 -21.72 23.67 -19.79
CA SER A 468 -21.33 22.33 -20.22
C SER A 468 -20.32 22.42 -21.36
N VAL A 469 -19.09 21.98 -21.11
CA VAL A 469 -18.01 21.97 -22.10
C VAL A 469 -17.72 20.53 -22.52
N PRO A 470 -17.61 20.23 -23.83
CA PRO A 470 -17.26 18.89 -24.30
C PRO A 470 -15.88 18.45 -23.83
N CYS A 471 -15.75 17.19 -23.39
CA CYS A 471 -14.46 16.61 -23.04
C CYS A 471 -13.54 16.53 -24.27
N ARG A 472 -12.23 16.71 -24.05
CA ARG A 472 -11.16 16.39 -24.99
C ARG A 472 -10.20 15.39 -24.35
N HIS A 473 -9.54 14.59 -25.16
CA HIS A 473 -8.66 13.49 -24.75
C HIS A 473 -7.27 13.68 -25.33
N LEU A 474 -6.24 13.62 -24.48
CA LEU A 474 -4.85 13.77 -24.90
C LEU A 474 -4.42 12.60 -25.82
N LEU A 475 -3.74 12.95 -26.92
CA LEU A 475 -3.24 12.00 -27.93
C LEU A 475 -1.83 11.47 -27.63
N MET A 476 -1.17 12.05 -26.63
CA MET A 476 0.21 11.79 -26.25
C MET A 476 0.37 12.03 -24.74
N SER A 477 1.50 11.62 -24.16
CA SER A 477 1.76 11.90 -22.74
C SER A 477 1.85 13.40 -22.50
N ILE A 478 1.60 13.84 -21.27
CA ILE A 478 1.68 15.26 -20.91
C ILE A 478 3.12 15.76 -21.08
N ASN A 479 4.11 14.90 -20.79
CA ASN A 479 5.53 15.14 -21.08
C ASN A 479 5.79 15.35 -22.58
N GLU A 480 5.27 14.49 -23.45
CA GLU A 480 5.36 14.66 -24.91
C GLU A 480 4.72 15.98 -25.36
N CYS A 481 3.58 16.37 -24.76
CA CYS A 481 2.93 17.65 -25.05
C CYS A 481 3.83 18.85 -24.67
N PHE A 482 4.55 18.78 -23.55
CA PHE A 482 5.42 19.85 -23.07
C PHE A 482 6.67 20.02 -23.92
N GLU A 483 7.33 18.92 -24.26
CA GLU A 483 8.50 18.97 -25.15
C GLU A 483 8.10 19.55 -26.51
N GLN A 484 6.96 19.13 -27.07
CA GLN A 484 6.42 19.71 -28.30
C GLN A 484 6.08 21.21 -28.13
N PHE A 485 5.46 21.62 -27.01
CA PHE A 485 5.19 23.02 -26.73
C PHE A 485 6.49 23.85 -26.67
N LYS A 486 7.57 23.29 -26.11
CA LYS A 486 8.88 23.96 -26.06
C LYS A 486 9.54 24.07 -27.43
N GLU A 487 9.38 23.06 -28.27
CA GLU A 487 9.85 23.10 -29.66
C GLU A 487 9.11 24.15 -30.49
N GLU A 488 7.78 24.25 -30.33
CA GLU A 488 6.92 25.20 -31.04
C GLU A 488 7.01 26.63 -30.49
N HIS A 489 7.30 26.79 -29.19
CA HIS A 489 7.33 28.07 -28.48
C HIS A 489 8.62 28.30 -27.70
N GLN A 490 9.76 28.21 -28.38
CA GLN A 490 11.11 28.36 -27.80
C GLN A 490 11.33 29.68 -27.03
N ALA A 491 10.60 30.75 -27.39
CA ALA A 491 10.68 32.05 -26.74
C ALA A 491 9.79 32.21 -25.48
N VAL A 492 8.95 31.20 -25.16
CA VAL A 492 8.01 31.25 -24.04
C VAL A 492 8.60 30.57 -22.81
N PHE A 493 8.81 31.36 -21.75
CA PHE A 493 9.25 30.84 -20.46
C PHE A 493 8.04 30.35 -19.65
N VAL A 494 7.86 29.03 -19.63
CA VAL A 494 6.93 28.30 -18.76
C VAL A 494 7.67 27.08 -18.20
N GLY A 495 7.58 26.86 -16.89
CA GLY A 495 8.10 25.65 -16.24
C GLY A 495 7.22 24.43 -16.50
N ARG A 496 7.76 23.21 -16.35
CA ARG A 496 6.99 21.96 -16.52
C ARG A 496 5.75 21.93 -15.62
N SER A 497 5.92 22.17 -14.32
CA SER A 497 4.82 22.19 -13.35
C SER A 497 3.76 23.22 -13.72
N SER A 498 4.17 24.45 -14.07
CA SER A 498 3.22 25.50 -14.49
C SER A 498 2.47 25.13 -15.78
N TYR A 499 3.12 24.50 -16.74
CA TYR A 499 2.48 24.04 -17.97
C TYR A 499 1.42 22.96 -17.66
N TYR A 500 1.73 22.00 -16.78
CA TYR A 500 0.80 20.93 -16.38
C TYR A 500 -0.41 21.46 -15.61
N SER A 501 -0.20 22.37 -14.65
CA SER A 501 -1.28 22.99 -13.89
C SER A 501 -2.24 23.82 -14.75
N LEU A 502 -1.78 24.34 -15.90
CA LEU A 502 -2.59 25.09 -16.85
C LEU A 502 -3.45 24.22 -17.77
N ARG A 503 -3.37 22.88 -17.65
CA ARG A 503 -4.23 21.97 -18.41
C ARG A 503 -5.71 22.23 -18.08
N PRO A 504 -6.56 22.48 -19.09
CA PRO A 504 -7.98 22.66 -18.85
C PRO A 504 -8.63 21.39 -18.27
N LYS A 505 -9.54 21.53 -17.31
CA LYS A 505 -10.22 20.39 -16.65
C LYS A 505 -11.01 19.50 -17.62
N TRP A 506 -11.42 20.03 -18.77
CA TRP A 506 -12.11 19.29 -19.83
C TRP A 506 -11.17 18.54 -20.76
N VAL A 507 -9.85 18.73 -20.66
CA VAL A 507 -8.83 17.95 -21.37
C VAL A 507 -8.35 16.84 -20.44
N LYS A 508 -8.83 15.61 -20.67
CA LYS A 508 -8.53 14.42 -19.87
C LYS A 508 -7.43 13.59 -20.51
N PHE A 509 -6.68 12.88 -19.67
CA PHE A 509 -5.87 11.75 -20.12
C PHE A 509 -6.79 10.55 -20.32
N THR A 510 -6.78 9.91 -21.50
CA THR A 510 -7.58 8.70 -21.75
C THR A 510 -6.75 7.45 -21.56
N VAL A 511 -7.06 6.73 -20.50
CA VAL A 511 -7.62 5.38 -20.65
C VAL A 511 -8.78 5.30 -19.65
N GLU A 512 -10.02 5.20 -20.13
CA GLU A 512 -11.09 4.73 -19.24
C GLU A 512 -10.75 3.28 -18.90
N HIS A 513 -10.15 3.05 -17.74
CA HIS A 513 -9.94 1.70 -17.24
C HIS A 513 -11.31 1.14 -16.89
N SER A 514 -11.74 0.13 -17.65
CA SER A 514 -12.85 -0.71 -17.23
C SER A 514 -12.40 -1.50 -15.99
N SER A 515 -12.65 -0.96 -14.81
CA SER A 515 -12.39 -1.68 -13.57
C SER A 515 -13.37 -2.83 -13.46
N CYS A 516 -12.87 -4.06 -13.56
CA CYS A 516 -13.67 -5.24 -13.26
C CYS A 516 -13.92 -5.29 -11.75
N HIS A 517 -15.18 -5.14 -11.34
CA HIS A 517 -15.64 -5.30 -9.96
C HIS A 517 -16.30 -6.67 -9.77
N CYS A 518 -16.09 -7.27 -8.60
CA CYS A 518 -16.80 -8.49 -8.22
C CYS A 518 -18.22 -8.14 -7.76
N LEU A 519 -19.23 -8.66 -8.46
CA LEU A 519 -20.65 -8.38 -8.17
C LEU A 519 -21.04 -8.70 -6.72
N TYR A 520 -20.53 -9.79 -6.15
CA TYR A 520 -20.83 -10.20 -4.78
C TYR A 520 -20.34 -9.16 -3.75
N HIS A 521 -19.05 -8.81 -3.80
CA HIS A 521 -18.46 -7.83 -2.89
C HIS A 521 -19.02 -6.42 -3.12
N GLU A 522 -19.21 -6.01 -4.37
CA GLU A 522 -19.71 -4.67 -4.70
C GLU A 522 -21.14 -4.48 -4.18
N ASN A 523 -22.04 -5.41 -4.46
CA ASN A 523 -23.41 -5.34 -3.94
C ASN A 523 -23.44 -5.38 -2.41
N TYR A 524 -22.68 -6.27 -1.78
CA TYR A 524 -22.66 -6.37 -0.32
C TYR A 524 -22.06 -5.12 0.34
N THR A 525 -21.07 -4.48 -0.30
CA THR A 525 -20.50 -3.19 0.13
C THR A 525 -21.54 -2.08 0.04
N LEU A 526 -22.30 -2.02 -1.06
CA LEU A 526 -23.36 -1.03 -1.22
C LEU A 526 -24.48 -1.20 -0.18
N LEU A 527 -24.88 -2.44 0.11
CA LEU A 527 -25.84 -2.74 1.18
C LEU A 527 -25.29 -2.33 2.55
N THR A 528 -24.02 -2.64 2.84
CA THR A 528 -23.34 -2.29 4.10
C THR A 528 -23.24 -0.79 4.29
N LYS A 529 -22.93 -0.05 3.23
CA LYS A 529 -22.91 1.41 3.24
C LYS A 529 -24.28 2.00 3.54
N ALA A 530 -25.34 1.50 2.90
CA ALA A 530 -26.70 1.98 3.16
C ALA A 530 -27.13 1.73 4.61
N LEU A 531 -26.77 0.58 5.17
CA LEU A 531 -27.02 0.27 6.59
C LEU A 531 -26.19 1.17 7.51
N SER A 532 -24.93 1.42 7.18
CA SER A 532 -24.03 2.30 7.92
C SER A 532 -24.56 3.73 7.99
N ASP A 533 -25.04 4.25 6.86
CA ASP A 533 -25.65 5.58 6.75
C ASP A 533 -26.96 5.65 7.57
N ALA A 534 -27.79 4.61 7.50
CA ALA A 534 -29.05 4.55 8.25
C ALA A 534 -28.86 4.37 9.77
N ALA A 535 -27.80 3.66 10.17
CA ALA A 535 -27.46 3.45 11.59
C ALA A 535 -26.66 4.62 12.19
N GLU A 536 -26.19 5.57 11.36
CA GLU A 536 -25.21 6.60 11.72
C GLU A 536 -23.93 6.03 12.38
N VAL A 537 -23.57 4.79 12.03
CA VAL A 537 -22.38 4.09 12.56
C VAL A 537 -21.54 3.60 11.39
N PRO A 538 -20.23 3.90 11.34
CA PRO A 538 -19.36 3.37 10.29
C PRO A 538 -19.29 1.84 10.39
N MET A 539 -19.68 1.15 9.31
CA MET A 539 -19.67 -0.31 9.22
C MET A 539 -18.98 -0.76 7.94
N LYS A 540 -18.23 -1.86 8.03
CA LYS A 540 -17.62 -2.58 6.90
C LYS A 540 -18.26 -3.96 6.77
N SER A 541 -18.19 -4.53 5.57
CA SER A 541 -18.78 -5.85 5.32
C SER A 541 -18.13 -6.97 6.14
N VAL A 542 -16.86 -6.81 6.54
CA VAL A 542 -16.14 -7.72 7.45
C VAL A 542 -16.77 -7.70 8.85
N ASP A 543 -17.25 -6.56 9.32
CA ASP A 543 -17.92 -6.46 10.62
C ASP A 543 -19.17 -7.34 10.64
N ILE A 544 -19.93 -7.37 9.55
CA ILE A 544 -21.13 -8.22 9.41
C ILE A 544 -20.74 -9.70 9.38
N VAL A 545 -19.61 -10.05 8.77
CA VAL A 545 -19.06 -11.42 8.79
C VAL A 545 -18.78 -11.87 10.22
N ASN A 546 -18.09 -11.04 10.99
CA ASN A 546 -17.71 -11.34 12.37
C ASN A 546 -18.90 -11.41 13.33
N LEU A 547 -20.08 -10.88 12.95
CA LEU A 547 -21.30 -11.01 13.75
C LEU A 547 -22.02 -12.34 13.56
N VAL A 548 -21.86 -12.96 12.39
CA VAL A 548 -22.63 -14.15 12.01
C VAL A 548 -21.76 -15.40 12.06
N VAL A 549 -20.48 -15.29 11.70
CA VAL A 549 -19.58 -16.42 11.49
C VAL A 549 -18.70 -16.62 12.74
N CYS A 550 -18.65 -17.87 13.23
CA CYS A 550 -17.82 -18.30 14.35
C CYS A 550 -16.32 -18.10 14.15
N ASP A 551 -15.86 -18.47 12.96
CA ASP A 551 -14.46 -18.55 12.58
C ASP A 551 -14.40 -18.46 11.05
N ASP A 552 -13.94 -17.32 10.54
CA ASP A 552 -13.88 -17.03 9.11
C ASP A 552 -12.73 -17.76 8.39
N SER A 553 -11.80 -18.38 9.14
CA SER A 553 -10.76 -19.26 8.61
C SER A 553 -11.27 -20.67 8.28
N LYS A 554 -12.41 -21.08 8.84
CA LYS A 554 -12.96 -22.43 8.66
C LYS A 554 -13.93 -22.50 7.49
N MET A 555 -13.60 -23.36 6.52
CA MET A 555 -14.49 -23.69 5.39
C MET A 555 -15.91 -24.05 5.84
N GLY A 556 -16.05 -24.77 6.96
CA GLY A 556 -17.34 -25.17 7.54
C GLY A 556 -18.22 -23.99 7.97
N CYS A 557 -17.67 -22.98 8.66
CA CYS A 557 -18.44 -21.79 9.05
C CYS A 557 -18.80 -20.98 7.78
N MET A 558 -17.84 -20.77 6.85
CA MET A 558 -18.03 -19.95 5.64
C MET A 558 -18.90 -20.57 4.53
N HIS A 559 -19.13 -21.90 4.57
CA HIS A 559 -20.08 -22.61 3.70
C HIS A 559 -21.41 -22.94 4.39
N ARG A 560 -21.64 -22.44 5.61
CA ARG A 560 -22.85 -22.72 6.43
C ARG A 560 -23.04 -24.19 6.80
N ASN A 561 -21.95 -24.95 6.88
CA ASN A 561 -21.97 -26.32 7.36
C ASN A 561 -21.70 -26.44 8.87
N CYS A 562 -21.34 -25.34 9.54
CA CYS A 562 -21.11 -25.30 10.99
C CYS A 562 -22.42 -25.28 11.78
N GLN A 563 -22.56 -26.15 12.77
CA GLN A 563 -23.78 -26.27 13.58
C GLN A 563 -24.09 -25.02 14.42
N ASP A 564 -23.06 -24.24 14.78
CA ASP A 564 -23.20 -23.09 15.67
C ASP A 564 -23.67 -21.83 14.94
N CYS A 565 -23.29 -21.65 13.67
CA CYS A 565 -23.62 -20.45 12.90
C CYS A 565 -24.49 -20.70 11.66
N CYS A 566 -24.77 -21.95 11.28
CA CYS A 566 -25.49 -22.25 10.04
C CYS A 566 -26.88 -21.61 9.96
N ASN A 567 -27.53 -21.38 11.10
CA ASN A 567 -28.87 -20.81 11.18
C ASN A 567 -28.89 -19.31 11.47
N THR A 568 -27.74 -18.71 11.75
CA THR A 568 -27.66 -17.27 12.03
C THR A 568 -27.72 -16.49 10.72
N LEU A 569 -28.68 -15.57 10.63
CA LEU A 569 -28.82 -14.66 9.50
C LEU A 569 -28.21 -13.29 9.83
N PRO A 570 -27.60 -12.60 8.86
CA PRO A 570 -27.14 -11.23 9.02
C PRO A 570 -28.18 -10.30 9.63
N SER A 571 -29.43 -10.35 9.16
CA SER A 571 -30.52 -9.52 9.68
C SER A 571 -30.69 -9.65 11.19
N VAL A 572 -30.71 -10.88 11.71
CA VAL A 572 -30.88 -11.17 13.14
C VAL A 572 -29.71 -10.64 13.95
N ALA A 573 -28.48 -10.89 13.48
CA ALA A 573 -27.27 -10.45 14.19
C ALA A 573 -27.11 -8.92 14.19
N ILE A 574 -27.48 -8.26 13.09
CA ILE A 574 -27.47 -6.81 12.95
C ILE A 574 -28.51 -6.19 13.91
N ILE A 575 -29.74 -6.70 13.91
CA ILE A 575 -30.81 -6.19 14.80
C ILE A 575 -30.42 -6.35 16.27
N ASP A 576 -29.85 -7.49 16.65
CA ASP A 576 -29.44 -7.72 18.05
C ASP A 576 -28.28 -6.81 18.47
N LYS A 577 -27.31 -6.56 17.59
CA LYS A 577 -26.20 -5.64 17.91
C LYS A 577 -26.63 -4.18 17.92
N TYR A 578 -27.45 -3.77 16.97
CA TYR A 578 -27.85 -2.37 16.75
C TYR A 578 -29.32 -2.16 17.09
N LYS A 579 -29.67 -2.38 18.36
CA LYS A 579 -31.05 -2.28 18.88
C LYS A 579 -31.73 -0.93 18.67
N SER A 580 -30.96 0.10 18.32
CA SER A 580 -31.44 1.44 17.99
C SER A 580 -31.94 1.60 16.54
N LEU A 581 -31.69 0.62 15.66
CA LEU A 581 -32.17 0.65 14.28
C LEU A 581 -33.69 0.52 14.24
N ASN A 582 -34.37 1.54 13.70
CA ASN A 582 -35.78 1.44 13.38
C ASN A 582 -35.96 0.80 12.00
N VAL A 583 -36.29 -0.49 11.98
CA VAL A 583 -36.44 -1.29 10.75
C VAL A 583 -37.49 -0.76 9.75
N HIS A 584 -38.35 0.16 10.17
CA HIS A 584 -39.38 0.76 9.32
C HIS A 584 -38.98 2.09 8.70
N ASP A 585 -37.79 2.61 8.99
CA ASP A 585 -37.31 3.85 8.36
C ASP A 585 -37.01 3.63 6.87
N ASP A 586 -37.27 4.67 6.09
CA ASP A 586 -37.00 4.69 4.65
C ASP A 586 -35.50 4.74 4.39
N VAL A 587 -35.04 3.98 3.41
CA VAL A 587 -33.64 3.92 2.98
C VAL A 587 -33.55 3.83 1.45
N ASP A 588 -32.65 4.64 0.89
CA ASP A 588 -32.32 4.64 -0.53
C ASP A 588 -30.91 4.07 -0.71
N TYR A 589 -30.77 3.06 -1.57
CA TYR A 589 -29.47 2.45 -1.84
C TYR A 589 -29.29 2.07 -3.31
N MET A 590 -28.04 1.83 -3.70
CA MET A 590 -27.69 1.39 -5.05
C MET A 590 -27.40 -0.11 -5.05
N GLN A 591 -27.76 -0.81 -6.12
CA GLN A 591 -27.44 -2.22 -6.27
C GLN A 591 -27.27 -2.59 -7.75
N TRP A 592 -26.27 -3.40 -8.05
CA TRP A 592 -26.08 -3.99 -9.38
C TRP A 592 -27.03 -5.16 -9.60
N GLN A 593 -27.85 -5.07 -10.64
CA GLN A 593 -28.84 -6.08 -11.03
C GLN A 593 -28.70 -6.46 -12.50
N LYS A 594 -29.19 -7.65 -12.90
CA LYS A 594 -29.19 -8.05 -14.32
C LYS A 594 -30.14 -7.16 -15.13
N GLY A 595 -29.63 -6.54 -16.19
CA GLY A 595 -30.42 -5.73 -17.12
C GLY A 595 -31.20 -6.57 -18.13
N GLU A 596 -32.25 -6.00 -18.73
CA GLU A 596 -33.14 -6.68 -19.67
C GLU A 596 -32.48 -7.01 -21.03
N LYS A 597 -31.44 -6.27 -21.41
CA LYS A 597 -30.79 -6.35 -22.74
C LYS A 597 -29.37 -6.92 -22.71
N SER A 598 -29.10 -7.82 -21.77
CA SER A 598 -27.80 -8.41 -21.44
C SER A 598 -26.80 -7.41 -20.86
N GLY A 599 -26.34 -7.68 -19.64
CA GLY A 599 -25.47 -6.82 -18.85
C GLY A 599 -25.89 -6.75 -17.39
N VAL A 600 -25.03 -6.15 -16.55
CA VAL A 600 -25.35 -5.79 -15.17
C VAL A 600 -25.49 -4.26 -15.12
N GLU A 601 -26.57 -3.77 -14.54
CA GLU A 601 -26.89 -2.35 -14.45
C GLU A 601 -27.01 -1.95 -12.97
N LEU A 602 -26.46 -0.79 -12.62
CA LEU A 602 -26.58 -0.22 -11.29
C LEU A 602 -27.94 0.49 -11.19
N LYS A 603 -28.80 0.01 -10.29
CA LYS A 603 -30.14 0.57 -10.05
C LYS A 603 -30.23 1.17 -8.66
N ARG A 604 -30.97 2.28 -8.55
CA ARG A 604 -31.38 2.84 -7.26
C ARG A 604 -32.62 2.10 -6.78
N ILE A 605 -32.61 1.67 -5.53
CA ILE A 605 -33.69 0.98 -4.85
C ILE A 605 -34.12 1.86 -3.68
N ASN A 606 -35.42 2.10 -3.60
CA ASN A 606 -36.04 2.82 -2.50
C ASN A 606 -36.88 1.81 -1.72
N GLY A 607 -36.69 1.72 -0.42
CA GLY A 607 -37.39 0.77 0.44
C GLY A 607 -37.24 1.12 1.91
N THR A 608 -37.44 0.14 2.78
CA THR A 608 -37.23 0.27 4.23
C THR A 608 -35.97 -0.44 4.68
N ILE A 609 -35.47 -0.12 5.87
CA ILE A 609 -34.36 -0.86 6.50
C ILE A 609 -34.65 -2.37 6.57
N MET A 610 -35.91 -2.78 6.83
CA MET A 610 -36.29 -4.20 6.79
C MET A 610 -36.03 -4.82 5.42
N SER A 611 -36.44 -4.15 4.33
CA SER A 611 -36.21 -4.65 2.98
C SER A 611 -34.72 -4.73 2.62
N LEU A 612 -33.91 -3.82 3.17
CA LEU A 612 -32.45 -3.86 3.05
C LEU A 612 -31.88 -5.11 3.76
N LEU A 613 -32.34 -5.41 4.97
CA LEU A 613 -31.90 -6.58 5.75
C LEU A 613 -32.33 -7.92 5.11
N GLU A 614 -33.52 -7.98 4.51
CA GLU A 614 -33.95 -9.16 3.73
C GLU A 614 -33.02 -9.41 2.53
N GLU A 615 -32.53 -8.34 1.90
CA GLU A 615 -31.59 -8.44 0.78
C GLU A 615 -30.18 -8.84 1.22
N PHE A 616 -29.75 -8.46 2.42
CA PHE A 616 -28.55 -9.02 3.05
C PHE A 616 -28.65 -10.54 3.19
N ASP A 617 -29.76 -11.03 3.72
CA ASP A 617 -29.98 -12.47 3.94
C ASP A 617 -30.05 -13.24 2.61
N SER A 618 -30.67 -12.65 1.58
CA SER A 618 -30.82 -13.27 0.26
C SER A 618 -29.47 -13.51 -0.43
N GLN A 619 -28.51 -12.61 -0.25
CA GLN A 619 -27.18 -12.69 -0.84
C GLN A 619 -26.17 -13.42 0.04
N TRP A 620 -26.45 -13.54 1.34
CA TRP A 620 -25.52 -13.97 2.37
C TRP A 620 -24.73 -15.23 2.00
N SER A 621 -25.42 -16.34 1.72
CA SER A 621 -24.80 -17.64 1.49
C SER A 621 -23.81 -17.64 0.32
N LYS A 622 -24.07 -16.84 -0.72
CA LYS A 622 -23.19 -16.71 -1.89
C LYS A 622 -22.02 -15.78 -1.59
N TYR A 623 -22.27 -14.71 -0.85
CA TYR A 623 -21.25 -13.76 -0.44
C TYR A 623 -20.17 -14.44 0.42
N ILE A 624 -20.53 -15.09 1.54
CA ILE A 624 -19.52 -15.67 2.45
C ILE A 624 -18.70 -16.81 1.84
N SER A 625 -19.33 -17.69 1.05
CA SER A 625 -18.62 -18.77 0.35
C SER A 625 -17.66 -18.22 -0.70
N HIS A 626 -18.05 -17.16 -1.41
CA HIS A 626 -17.19 -16.45 -2.36
C HIS A 626 -16.05 -15.72 -1.66
N CYS A 627 -16.29 -15.06 -0.53
CA CYS A 627 -15.24 -14.41 0.29
C CYS A 627 -14.16 -15.41 0.70
N TYR A 628 -14.56 -16.54 1.29
CA TYR A 628 -13.63 -17.59 1.71
C TYR A 628 -12.84 -18.14 0.53
N THR A 629 -13.52 -18.49 -0.57
CA THR A 629 -12.89 -19.00 -1.79
C THR A 629 -11.87 -18.01 -2.34
N THR A 630 -12.21 -16.72 -2.35
CA THR A 630 -11.32 -15.65 -2.82
C THR A 630 -10.05 -15.58 -1.98
N THR A 631 -10.19 -15.49 -0.65
CA THR A 631 -9.07 -15.44 0.28
C THR A 631 -8.16 -16.66 0.16
N GLU A 632 -8.73 -17.86 0.14
CA GLU A 632 -7.96 -19.10 0.03
C GLU A 632 -7.24 -19.26 -1.31
N GLN A 633 -7.89 -18.88 -2.42
CA GLN A 633 -7.22 -18.88 -3.73
C GLN A 633 -6.06 -17.90 -3.78
N PHE A 634 -6.22 -16.70 -3.23
CA PHE A 634 -5.14 -15.72 -3.19
C PHE A 634 -3.95 -16.19 -2.35
N LYS A 635 -4.20 -16.73 -1.15
CA LYS A 635 -3.16 -17.30 -0.29
C LYS A 635 -2.39 -18.39 -1.02
N PHE A 636 -3.10 -19.38 -1.57
CA PHE A 636 -2.49 -20.49 -2.30
C PHE A 636 -1.66 -20.03 -3.50
N ILE A 637 -2.19 -19.11 -4.31
CA ILE A 637 -1.49 -18.59 -5.50
C ILE A 637 -0.27 -17.74 -5.11
N LYS A 638 -0.35 -16.98 -4.01
CA LYS A 638 0.80 -16.22 -3.47
C LYS A 638 1.93 -17.16 -3.07
N GLU A 639 1.62 -18.22 -2.33
CA GLU A 639 2.59 -19.26 -1.95
C GLU A 639 3.16 -19.98 -3.18
N LEU A 640 2.30 -20.33 -4.14
CA LEU A 640 2.72 -20.97 -5.39
C LEU A 640 3.70 -20.08 -6.17
N LYS A 641 3.42 -18.77 -6.29
CA LYS A 641 4.28 -17.80 -6.98
C LYS A 641 5.62 -17.56 -6.27
N ALA A 642 5.69 -17.78 -4.96
CA ALA A 642 6.91 -17.67 -4.17
C ALA A 642 7.79 -18.93 -4.27
N ASN A 643 7.18 -20.11 -4.40
CA ASN A 643 7.85 -21.41 -4.33
C ASN A 643 7.93 -22.16 -5.67
N VAL A 644 7.96 -21.45 -6.79
CA VAL A 644 8.01 -22.06 -8.14
C VAL A 644 9.27 -22.91 -8.32
N SER A 645 9.10 -24.18 -8.71
CA SER A 645 10.22 -25.06 -9.03
C SER A 645 10.92 -24.68 -10.33
N SER A 646 12.21 -25.04 -10.45
CA SER A 646 12.98 -24.87 -11.70
C SER A 646 12.43 -25.63 -12.92
N GLN A 647 11.56 -26.63 -12.71
CA GLN A 647 10.91 -27.41 -13.77
C GLN A 647 9.44 -27.00 -14.00
N GLU A 648 8.97 -25.96 -13.33
CA GLU A 648 7.61 -25.47 -13.39
C GLU A 648 7.55 -24.08 -14.04
N ALA A 649 6.49 -23.86 -14.82
CA ALA A 649 6.14 -22.55 -15.32
C ALA A 649 4.71 -22.21 -14.90
N ILE A 650 4.54 -21.06 -14.24
CA ILE A 650 3.23 -20.46 -14.01
C ILE A 650 2.87 -19.65 -15.25
N VAL A 651 1.74 -19.98 -15.87
CA VAL A 651 1.20 -19.25 -17.00
C VAL A 651 -0.05 -18.55 -16.50
N GLN A 652 0.02 -17.24 -16.27
CA GLN A 652 -1.15 -16.42 -16.00
C GLN A 652 -1.72 -15.91 -17.32
N LEU A 653 -3.05 -15.95 -17.49
CA LEU A 653 -3.70 -15.63 -18.75
C LEU A 653 -5.11 -15.06 -18.58
N ASP A 654 -5.45 -14.08 -19.42
CA ASP A 654 -6.82 -13.58 -19.61
C ASP A 654 -7.25 -13.84 -21.06
N PHE A 655 -8.30 -14.66 -21.22
CA PHE A 655 -8.86 -15.03 -22.52
C PHE A 655 -9.96 -14.08 -23.00
N ALA A 656 -10.45 -13.15 -22.19
CA ALA A 656 -11.72 -12.46 -22.41
C ALA A 656 -11.58 -10.96 -22.71
N GLU A 657 -10.46 -10.53 -23.30
CA GLU A 657 -10.28 -9.14 -23.68
C GLU A 657 -10.68 -8.89 -25.14
N ASN A 658 -11.80 -8.21 -25.39
CA ASN A 658 -12.18 -7.76 -26.73
C ASN A 658 -11.93 -6.26 -26.90
N MET A 659 -11.50 -5.86 -28.09
CA MET A 659 -11.32 -4.47 -28.50
C MET A 659 -12.06 -4.21 -29.81
N THR A 660 -12.88 -3.16 -29.84
CA THR A 660 -13.48 -2.69 -31.09
C THR A 660 -12.51 -1.72 -31.77
N LEU A 661 -12.10 -2.06 -32.99
CA LEU A 661 -11.29 -1.21 -33.84
C LEU A 661 -12.22 -0.24 -34.58
N SER A 662 -12.38 0.98 -34.04
CA SER A 662 -13.29 1.98 -34.61
C SER A 662 -12.51 3.19 -35.12
N ILE A 663 -12.82 3.65 -36.34
CA ILE A 663 -12.27 4.92 -36.86
C ILE A 663 -13.12 6.08 -36.35
N GLN A 664 -12.47 7.17 -35.99
CA GLN A 664 -13.16 8.42 -35.69
C GLN A 664 -13.78 9.03 -36.97
N ARG A 665 -15.06 9.46 -36.90
CA ARG A 665 -15.86 10.05 -38.02
C ARG A 665 -16.32 9.05 -39.08
N ASP A 666 -16.38 7.77 -38.73
CA ASP A 666 -17.01 6.78 -39.58
C ASP A 666 -18.51 7.08 -39.80
N ILE A 667 -19.02 6.77 -40.99
CA ILE A 667 -20.46 6.82 -41.22
C ILE A 667 -21.16 5.83 -40.28
N GLN A 668 -22.35 6.17 -39.79
CA GLN A 668 -23.06 5.40 -38.76
C GLN A 668 -23.25 3.91 -39.12
N THR A 669 -23.28 3.57 -40.41
CA THR A 669 -23.34 2.19 -40.88
C THR A 669 -22.08 1.39 -40.56
N ASN A 670 -20.89 2.00 -40.48
CA ASN A 670 -19.64 1.30 -40.21
C ASN A 670 -19.54 0.83 -38.74
N TYR A 671 -20.16 1.57 -37.81
CA TYR A 671 -20.26 1.18 -36.40
C TYR A 671 -20.90 -0.21 -36.22
N TRP A 672 -21.83 -0.58 -37.09
CA TRP A 672 -22.53 -1.88 -37.06
C TRP A 672 -21.78 -2.99 -37.83
N SER A 673 -20.75 -2.66 -38.61
CA SER A 673 -19.93 -3.63 -39.36
C SER A 673 -18.54 -3.87 -38.77
N GLN A 674 -18.16 -3.16 -37.71
CA GLN A 674 -16.85 -3.32 -37.07
C GLN A 674 -16.70 -4.69 -36.42
N LYS A 675 -15.65 -5.41 -36.81
CA LYS A 675 -15.27 -6.68 -36.19
C LYS A 675 -14.52 -6.39 -34.89
N GLN A 676 -14.92 -7.06 -33.81
CA GLN A 676 -14.14 -7.06 -32.58
C GLN A 676 -12.85 -7.86 -32.81
N SER A 677 -11.74 -7.32 -32.32
CA SER A 677 -10.49 -8.07 -32.18
C SER A 677 -10.44 -8.65 -30.77
N SER A 678 -10.12 -9.92 -30.68
CA SER A 678 -9.82 -10.56 -29.41
C SER A 678 -8.34 -10.40 -29.09
N ILE A 679 -8.06 -10.17 -27.82
CA ILE A 679 -6.74 -10.00 -27.24
C ILE A 679 -6.66 -11.02 -26.10
N ILE A 680 -5.61 -11.84 -26.12
CA ILE A 680 -5.35 -12.81 -25.06
C ILE A 680 -4.00 -12.44 -24.47
N THR A 681 -4.00 -12.06 -23.22
CA THR A 681 -2.81 -11.61 -22.51
C THR A 681 -2.25 -12.76 -21.70
N VAL A 682 -0.93 -12.96 -21.77
CA VAL A 682 -0.27 -14.09 -21.14
C VAL A 682 1.02 -13.62 -20.49
N HIS A 683 1.16 -13.95 -19.21
CA HIS A 683 2.38 -13.76 -18.44
C HIS A 683 2.91 -15.10 -17.97
N ILE A 684 4.12 -15.45 -18.40
CA ILE A 684 4.80 -16.69 -18.05
C ILE A 684 5.88 -16.36 -17.01
N LYS A 685 5.80 -16.99 -15.85
CA LYS A 685 6.78 -16.87 -14.77
C LYS A 685 7.41 -18.23 -14.49
N THR A 686 8.74 -18.27 -14.50
CA THR A 686 9.55 -19.39 -13.99
C THR A 686 10.27 -18.94 -12.73
N LYS A 687 11.07 -19.81 -12.11
CA LYS A 687 11.86 -19.46 -10.93
C LYS A 687 12.82 -18.29 -11.19
N ASP A 688 13.46 -18.27 -12.35
CA ASP A 688 14.60 -17.37 -12.63
C ASP A 688 14.29 -16.27 -13.66
N ASP A 689 13.24 -16.44 -14.48
CA ASP A 689 12.92 -15.51 -15.57
C ASP A 689 11.41 -15.44 -15.86
N SER A 690 10.99 -14.41 -16.60
CA SER A 690 9.60 -14.20 -17.02
C SER A 690 9.48 -13.72 -18.47
N LYS A 691 8.35 -14.02 -19.11
CA LYS A 691 8.02 -13.57 -20.47
C LYS A 691 6.58 -13.12 -20.56
N ASN A 692 6.36 -12.12 -21.42
CA ASN A 692 5.06 -11.54 -21.71
C ASN A 692 4.70 -11.84 -23.16
N LEU A 693 3.50 -12.37 -23.39
CA LEU A 693 2.96 -12.68 -24.69
C LEU A 693 1.56 -12.08 -24.82
N VAL A 694 1.28 -11.46 -25.96
CA VAL A 694 -0.07 -11.02 -26.32
C VAL A 694 -0.44 -11.67 -27.66
N ILE A 695 -1.55 -12.40 -27.67
CA ILE A 695 -2.09 -13.03 -28.87
C ILE A 695 -3.28 -12.19 -29.35
N ILE A 696 -3.19 -11.70 -30.58
CA ILE A 696 -4.28 -10.98 -31.25
C ILE A 696 -5.02 -11.95 -32.16
N SER A 697 -6.35 -11.93 -32.14
CA SER A 697 -7.19 -12.83 -32.93
C SER A 697 -8.38 -12.13 -33.57
N ASP A 698 -8.76 -12.59 -34.76
CA ASP A 698 -10.02 -12.24 -35.43
C ASP A 698 -11.20 -13.16 -35.04
N ALA A 699 -10.98 -14.14 -34.16
CA ALA A 699 -12.01 -15.01 -33.61
C ALA A 699 -12.52 -14.47 -32.26
N SER A 700 -13.81 -14.13 -32.18
CA SER A 700 -14.43 -13.56 -30.98
C SER A 700 -15.24 -14.57 -30.14
N SER A 701 -15.22 -15.86 -30.49
CA SER A 701 -16.06 -16.88 -29.85
C SER A 701 -15.54 -17.35 -28.50
N HIS A 702 -14.24 -17.16 -28.21
CA HIS A 702 -13.56 -17.58 -26.97
C HIS A 702 -13.93 -19.00 -26.51
N ASP A 703 -14.08 -19.92 -27.48
CA ASP A 703 -14.50 -21.29 -27.22
C ASP A 703 -13.32 -22.23 -26.91
N THR A 704 -13.60 -23.49 -26.60
CA THR A 704 -12.57 -24.49 -26.29
C THR A 704 -11.57 -24.70 -27.43
N LYS A 705 -11.95 -24.50 -28.70
CA LYS A 705 -11.02 -24.63 -29.84
C LYS A 705 -10.02 -23.47 -29.81
N CYS A 706 -10.51 -22.25 -29.60
CA CYS A 706 -9.68 -21.05 -29.47
C CYS A 706 -8.66 -21.20 -28.33
N VAL A 707 -9.11 -21.62 -27.15
CA VAL A 707 -8.24 -21.88 -25.98
C VAL A 707 -7.13 -22.88 -26.30
N TYR A 708 -7.48 -24.03 -26.90
CA TYR A 708 -6.50 -25.07 -27.22
C TYR A 708 -5.46 -24.58 -28.25
N HIS A 709 -5.90 -23.84 -29.26
CA HIS A 709 -4.99 -23.24 -30.24
C HIS A 709 -4.05 -22.21 -29.58
N CYS A 710 -4.57 -21.34 -28.72
CA CYS A 710 -3.76 -20.35 -28.00
C CYS A 710 -2.77 -21.03 -27.04
N GLN A 711 -3.16 -22.10 -26.35
CA GLN A 711 -2.24 -22.92 -25.56
C GLN A 711 -1.10 -23.48 -26.42
N THR A 712 -1.37 -23.87 -27.67
CA THR A 712 -0.31 -24.34 -28.59
C THR A 712 0.73 -23.24 -28.85
N LEU A 713 0.29 -22.00 -29.06
CA LEU A 713 1.20 -20.84 -29.23
C LEU A 713 2.02 -20.57 -27.96
N ILE A 714 1.36 -20.57 -26.80
CA ILE A 714 2.01 -20.37 -25.49
C ILE A 714 3.08 -21.45 -25.25
N ILE A 715 2.76 -22.72 -25.54
CA ILE A 715 3.67 -23.85 -25.30
C ILE A 715 4.87 -23.80 -26.24
N ASN A 716 4.69 -23.39 -27.49
CA ASN A 716 5.82 -23.21 -28.41
C ASN A 716 6.80 -22.16 -27.86
N LEU A 717 6.27 -21.05 -27.32
CA LEU A 717 7.07 -20.02 -26.68
C LEU A 717 7.82 -20.56 -25.45
N ILE A 718 7.14 -21.33 -24.60
CA ILE A 718 7.74 -21.98 -23.42
C ILE A 718 8.86 -22.94 -23.83
N LYS A 719 8.64 -23.79 -24.84
CA LYS A 719 9.68 -24.72 -25.32
C LYS A 719 10.90 -24.01 -25.89
N GLN A 720 10.70 -22.85 -26.52
CA GLN A 720 11.77 -22.05 -27.09
C GLN A 720 12.61 -21.34 -26.01
N HIS A 721 11.95 -20.75 -25.01
CA HIS A 721 12.62 -19.89 -24.01
C HIS A 721 12.94 -20.59 -22.69
N PHE A 722 12.20 -21.65 -22.36
CA PHE A 722 12.27 -22.36 -21.08
C PHE A 722 12.32 -23.89 -21.28
N PRO A 723 13.38 -24.44 -21.90
CA PRO A 723 13.45 -25.85 -22.29
C PRO A 723 13.47 -26.84 -21.12
N ASN A 724 13.76 -26.37 -19.89
CA ASN A 724 13.81 -27.21 -18.69
C ASN A 724 12.43 -27.43 -18.04
N VAL A 725 11.41 -26.69 -18.47
CA VAL A 725 10.06 -26.79 -17.94
C VAL A 725 9.45 -28.13 -18.34
N LYS A 726 8.90 -28.85 -17.36
CA LYS A 726 8.17 -30.12 -17.56
C LYS A 726 6.70 -30.03 -17.16
N THR A 727 6.38 -29.09 -16.29
CA THR A 727 5.03 -28.90 -15.75
C THR A 727 4.58 -27.46 -15.95
N ILE A 728 3.37 -27.27 -16.47
CA ILE A 728 2.72 -25.98 -16.62
C ILE A 728 1.59 -25.85 -15.62
N ILE A 729 1.51 -24.67 -15.01
CA ILE A 729 0.46 -24.32 -14.07
C ILE A 729 -0.31 -23.14 -14.66
N TYR A 730 -1.46 -23.42 -15.27
CA TYR A 730 -2.32 -22.39 -15.83
C TYR A 730 -3.08 -21.68 -14.70
N LEU A 731 -3.01 -20.34 -14.69
CA LEU A 731 -3.77 -19.45 -13.83
C LEU A 731 -4.62 -18.54 -14.72
N SER A 732 -5.94 -18.70 -14.69
CA SER A 732 -6.82 -17.81 -15.45
C SER A 732 -7.85 -17.15 -14.55
N ASP A 733 -8.09 -15.87 -14.80
CA ASP A 733 -9.31 -15.20 -14.39
C ASP A 733 -10.41 -15.48 -15.43
N GLY A 734 -11.58 -14.88 -15.26
CA GLY A 734 -12.63 -14.94 -16.28
C GLY A 734 -13.72 -15.99 -16.05
N ALA A 735 -14.81 -15.79 -16.80
CA ALA A 735 -16.07 -16.49 -16.65
C ALA A 735 -15.90 -18.01 -16.85
N GLY A 736 -15.69 -18.72 -15.73
CA GLY A 736 -15.54 -20.18 -15.69
C GLY A 736 -16.66 -20.94 -16.41
N GLN A 737 -17.79 -20.29 -16.72
CA GLN A 737 -18.84 -20.83 -17.56
C GLN A 737 -18.38 -21.29 -18.95
N HIS A 738 -17.40 -20.61 -19.57
CA HIS A 738 -16.92 -20.92 -20.93
C HIS A 738 -15.84 -22.01 -20.91
N PHE A 739 -14.92 -21.96 -19.95
CA PHE A 739 -13.73 -22.81 -19.94
C PHE A 739 -13.81 -24.02 -19.01
N LYS A 740 -14.60 -23.98 -17.94
CA LYS A 740 -14.85 -25.14 -17.05
C LYS A 740 -15.89 -26.06 -17.68
N ASN A 741 -15.49 -26.73 -18.75
CA ASN A 741 -16.30 -27.67 -19.48
C ASN A 741 -15.56 -28.99 -19.75
N LYS A 742 -16.33 -30.02 -20.13
CA LYS A 742 -15.81 -31.38 -20.27
C LYS A 742 -14.71 -31.50 -21.35
N TYR A 743 -14.79 -30.72 -22.43
CA TYR A 743 -13.78 -30.73 -23.50
C TYR A 743 -12.46 -30.12 -23.04
N SER A 744 -12.51 -28.97 -22.38
CA SER A 744 -11.30 -28.31 -21.85
C SER A 744 -10.59 -29.18 -20.82
N MET A 745 -11.34 -29.82 -19.92
CA MET A 745 -10.75 -30.72 -18.91
C MET A 745 -10.16 -31.99 -19.53
N LEU A 746 -10.78 -32.54 -20.59
CA LEU A 746 -10.20 -33.67 -21.33
C LEU A 746 -8.89 -33.27 -22.03
N ASN A 747 -8.85 -32.08 -22.62
CA ASN A 747 -7.63 -31.55 -23.20
C ASN A 747 -6.53 -31.35 -22.15
N LEU A 748 -6.90 -30.96 -20.92
CA LEU A 748 -5.96 -30.87 -19.80
C LEU A 748 -5.42 -32.26 -19.41
N CYS A 749 -6.26 -33.30 -19.34
CA CYS A 749 -5.82 -34.68 -19.09
C CYS A 749 -4.85 -35.21 -20.17
N LEU A 750 -5.06 -34.81 -21.42
CA LEU A 750 -4.22 -35.23 -22.55
C LEU A 750 -3.05 -34.27 -22.84
N HIS A 751 -2.83 -33.26 -22.00
CA HIS A 751 -1.85 -32.22 -22.23
C HIS A 751 -0.41 -32.78 -22.40
N HIS A 752 -0.04 -33.78 -21.60
CA HIS A 752 1.27 -34.44 -21.75
C HIS A 752 1.40 -35.20 -23.08
N LYS A 753 0.32 -35.82 -23.55
CA LYS A 753 0.33 -36.55 -24.84
C LYS A 753 0.41 -35.60 -26.02
N ASP A 754 -0.28 -34.46 -25.94
CA ASP A 754 -0.34 -33.47 -27.01
C ASP A 754 0.93 -32.62 -27.07
N PHE A 755 1.48 -32.24 -25.91
CA PHE A 755 2.53 -31.23 -25.81
C PHE A 755 3.81 -31.71 -25.16
N GLY A 756 3.85 -32.91 -24.55
CA GLY A 756 5.02 -33.42 -23.82
C GLY A 756 5.25 -32.75 -22.46
N LEU A 757 4.25 -32.03 -21.93
CA LEU A 757 4.32 -31.30 -20.66
C LEU A 757 3.13 -31.69 -19.79
N HIS A 758 3.36 -31.92 -18.50
CA HIS A 758 2.27 -32.05 -17.54
C HIS A 758 1.61 -30.69 -17.33
N ALA A 759 0.30 -30.68 -17.03
CA ALA A 759 -0.40 -29.43 -16.77
C ALA A 759 -1.45 -29.58 -15.68
N GLN A 760 -1.62 -28.52 -14.92
CA GLN A 760 -2.75 -28.31 -14.01
C GLN A 760 -3.34 -26.93 -14.26
N TRP A 761 -4.60 -26.73 -13.87
CA TRP A 761 -5.30 -25.47 -14.11
C TRP A 761 -5.98 -24.98 -12.85
N LEU A 762 -5.60 -23.78 -12.41
CA LEU A 762 -6.23 -23.07 -11.31
C LEU A 762 -6.98 -21.86 -11.82
N PHE A 763 -8.10 -21.58 -11.17
CA PHE A 763 -8.96 -20.45 -11.48
C PHE A 763 -9.05 -19.56 -10.26
N TYR A 764 -8.88 -18.25 -10.47
CA TYR A 764 -9.25 -17.28 -9.46
C TYR A 764 -10.77 -17.30 -9.23
N SER A 765 -11.21 -16.76 -8.10
CA SER A 765 -12.61 -16.40 -7.93
C SER A 765 -12.97 -15.24 -8.87
N THR A 766 -14.26 -15.13 -9.23
CA THR A 766 -14.77 -14.22 -10.27
C THR A 766 -14.22 -12.79 -10.14
N SER A 767 -13.56 -12.27 -11.18
CA SER A 767 -13.01 -10.90 -11.25
C SER A 767 -11.91 -10.54 -10.22
N HIS A 768 -11.29 -11.54 -9.58
CA HIS A 768 -10.24 -11.34 -8.58
C HIS A 768 -8.82 -11.67 -9.08
N GLY A 769 -8.66 -12.23 -10.28
CA GLY A 769 -7.36 -12.65 -10.80
C GLY A 769 -6.44 -11.58 -11.35
N LYS A 770 -6.56 -10.33 -10.85
CA LYS A 770 -5.79 -9.19 -11.34
C LYS A 770 -4.29 -9.46 -11.21
N GLY A 771 -3.54 -9.12 -12.25
CA GLY A 771 -2.09 -9.32 -12.28
C GLY A 771 -1.43 -8.72 -13.51
N PRO A 772 -0.24 -9.23 -13.89
CA PRO A 772 0.50 -8.66 -15.02
C PRO A 772 -0.27 -8.66 -16.35
N CYS A 773 -1.22 -9.58 -16.51
CA CYS A 773 -2.04 -9.71 -17.72
C CYS A 773 -2.93 -8.49 -17.98
N ASP A 774 -3.58 -7.93 -16.95
CA ASP A 774 -4.40 -6.72 -17.08
C ASP A 774 -3.58 -5.51 -17.57
N GLY A 775 -2.35 -5.39 -17.06
CA GLY A 775 -1.40 -4.37 -17.47
C GLY A 775 -0.96 -4.53 -18.93
N LEU A 776 -0.67 -5.76 -19.35
CA LEU A 776 -0.30 -6.08 -20.74
C LEU A 776 -1.42 -5.72 -21.72
N GLY A 777 -2.65 -6.13 -21.42
CA GLY A 777 -3.82 -5.84 -22.25
C GLY A 777 -4.08 -4.36 -22.36
N SER A 778 -4.05 -3.66 -21.22
CA SER A 778 -4.20 -2.20 -21.16
C SER A 778 -3.12 -1.48 -21.98
N CYS A 779 -1.86 -1.90 -21.90
CA CYS A 779 -0.76 -1.30 -22.64
C CYS A 779 -0.93 -1.43 -24.16
N VAL A 780 -1.27 -2.63 -24.66
CA VAL A 780 -1.47 -2.86 -26.09
C VAL A 780 -2.70 -2.12 -26.61
N LYS A 781 -3.81 -2.15 -25.87
CA LYS A 781 -5.04 -1.41 -26.22
C LYS A 781 -4.80 0.10 -26.25
N ALA A 782 -4.14 0.66 -25.23
CA ALA A 782 -3.83 2.09 -25.16
C ALA A 782 -2.92 2.51 -26.32
N ALA A 783 -1.93 1.68 -26.67
CA ALA A 783 -1.03 1.93 -27.78
C ALA A 783 -1.77 2.00 -29.12
N ALA A 784 -2.74 1.11 -29.36
CA ALA A 784 -3.57 1.11 -30.56
C ALA A 784 -4.61 2.24 -30.56
N TYR A 785 -5.26 2.50 -29.42
CA TYR A 785 -6.21 3.59 -29.27
C TYR A 785 -5.56 4.95 -29.58
N LYS A 786 -4.37 5.22 -29.02
CA LYS A 786 -3.62 6.46 -29.32
C LYS A 786 -3.30 6.58 -30.81
N HIS A 787 -2.92 5.47 -31.45
CA HIS A 787 -2.65 5.43 -32.90
C HIS A 787 -3.89 5.77 -33.73
N ILE A 788 -5.03 5.14 -33.41
CA ILE A 788 -6.32 5.41 -34.07
C ILE A 788 -6.73 6.88 -33.90
N MET A 789 -6.57 7.44 -32.70
CA MET A 789 -7.01 8.81 -32.39
C MET A 789 -6.12 9.91 -33.00
N ARG A 790 -4.84 9.61 -33.29
CA ARG A 790 -3.93 10.54 -33.98
C ARG A 790 -4.37 10.77 -35.43
N GLY A 791 -4.98 9.76 -36.06
CA GLY A 791 -5.59 9.90 -37.38
C GLY A 791 -4.56 10.17 -38.48
N ASP A 792 -3.46 9.40 -38.48
CA ASP A 792 -2.32 9.51 -39.41
C ASP A 792 -2.64 9.16 -40.88
N GLY A 793 -3.88 9.40 -41.33
CA GLY A 793 -4.39 9.06 -42.66
C GLY A 793 -5.08 7.69 -42.73
N PRO A 794 -5.99 7.47 -43.70
CA PRO A 794 -6.69 6.20 -43.89
C PRO A 794 -5.75 5.01 -44.16
N GLU A 795 -4.56 5.25 -44.70
CA GLU A 795 -3.51 4.27 -44.94
C GLU A 795 -2.88 3.70 -43.66
N ASN A 796 -3.00 4.41 -42.53
CA ASN A 796 -2.47 4.01 -41.24
C ASN A 796 -3.58 3.61 -40.26
N ALA A 797 -4.83 3.52 -40.70
CA ALA A 797 -5.95 3.13 -39.86
C ALA A 797 -5.88 1.66 -39.47
N LEU A 798 -6.14 1.34 -38.19
CA LEU A 798 -6.28 -0.04 -37.72
C LEU A 798 -7.73 -0.49 -37.93
N LEU A 799 -8.01 -1.14 -39.05
CA LEU A 799 -9.37 -1.55 -39.46
C LEU A 799 -9.62 -3.03 -39.22
N THR A 800 -8.56 -3.82 -39.21
CA THR A 800 -8.63 -5.27 -39.09
C THR A 800 -7.77 -5.77 -37.94
N PRO A 801 -8.11 -6.93 -37.34
CA PRO A 801 -7.26 -7.59 -36.35
C PRO A 801 -5.83 -7.86 -36.87
N VAL A 802 -5.66 -8.08 -38.17
CA VAL A 802 -4.33 -8.28 -38.79
C VAL A 802 -3.50 -6.99 -38.80
N GLU A 803 -4.09 -5.86 -39.18
CA GLU A 803 -3.40 -4.57 -39.12
C GLU A 803 -3.05 -4.19 -37.67
N PHE A 804 -3.94 -4.48 -36.73
CA PHE A 804 -3.68 -4.30 -35.31
C PHE A 804 -2.52 -5.19 -34.81
N TYR A 805 -2.45 -6.44 -35.28
CA TYR A 805 -1.32 -7.32 -35.01
C TYR A 805 0.01 -6.77 -35.55
N GLU A 806 0.06 -6.40 -36.83
CA GLU A 806 1.29 -5.89 -37.47
C GLU A 806 1.78 -4.59 -36.80
N PHE A 807 0.84 -3.69 -36.48
CA PHE A 807 1.13 -2.48 -35.73
C PHE A 807 1.75 -2.80 -34.35
N SER A 808 1.10 -3.70 -33.59
CA SER A 808 1.54 -4.07 -32.25
C SER A 808 2.92 -4.74 -32.28
N LYS A 809 3.12 -5.67 -33.23
CA LYS A 809 4.40 -6.35 -33.43
C LYS A 809 5.53 -5.38 -33.74
N LYS A 810 5.31 -4.41 -34.62
CA LYS A 810 6.30 -3.36 -34.93
C LYS A 810 6.60 -2.51 -33.70
N LYS A 811 5.56 -2.05 -32.99
CA LYS A 811 5.68 -1.14 -31.86
C LYS A 811 6.44 -1.74 -30.68
N PHE A 812 6.17 -3.01 -30.37
CA PHE A 812 6.77 -3.72 -29.22
C PHE A 812 8.02 -4.56 -29.58
N SER A 813 8.52 -4.46 -30.82
CA SER A 813 9.76 -5.13 -31.23
C SER A 813 11.02 -4.53 -30.59
N LYS A 814 12.08 -5.33 -30.42
CA LYS A 814 13.36 -4.91 -29.78
C LYS A 814 14.08 -3.73 -30.48
N GLN A 815 13.75 -3.40 -31.74
CA GLN A 815 14.43 -2.33 -32.50
C GLN A 815 13.86 -0.93 -32.24
N SER A 816 12.60 -0.80 -31.81
CA SER A 816 11.95 0.50 -31.54
C SER A 816 12.29 1.10 -30.18
N GLN A 817 13.01 0.39 -29.30
CA GLN A 817 13.36 0.84 -27.94
C GLN A 817 14.59 1.77 -27.87
N THR A 818 15.16 2.20 -29.00
CA THR A 818 16.40 3.01 -29.01
C THR A 818 16.16 4.53 -29.03
N THR A 819 14.91 4.99 -29.18
CA THR A 819 14.59 6.43 -29.15
C THR A 819 13.24 6.66 -28.48
N ALA A 820 13.28 7.29 -27.30
CA ALA A 820 12.19 7.90 -26.51
C ALA A 820 12.04 7.29 -25.11
N ALA A 821 12.13 8.19 -24.13
CA ALA A 821 12.13 7.94 -22.70
C ALA A 821 10.71 7.61 -22.19
N SER A 822 10.37 6.32 -22.17
CA SER A 822 9.23 5.83 -21.37
C SER A 822 9.63 4.55 -20.63
N PRO A 823 9.82 4.58 -19.29
CA PRO A 823 10.35 3.44 -18.54
C PRO A 823 9.34 2.34 -18.21
N VAL A 824 8.08 2.43 -18.65
CA VAL A 824 6.99 1.62 -18.06
C VAL A 824 6.97 0.15 -18.54
N LEU A 825 7.71 -0.22 -19.59
CA LEU A 825 7.82 -1.62 -20.03
C LEU A 825 9.28 -1.97 -20.38
N SER A 826 10.08 -2.22 -19.36
CA SER A 826 11.42 -2.83 -19.51
C SER A 826 11.37 -4.30 -19.91
N ALA A 827 10.19 -4.94 -19.88
CA ALA A 827 9.99 -6.32 -20.35
C ALA A 827 9.51 -6.33 -21.81
N SER A 828 10.28 -6.97 -22.70
CA SER A 828 9.90 -7.20 -24.09
C SER A 828 8.57 -7.97 -24.17
N ILE A 829 7.57 -7.42 -24.86
CA ILE A 829 6.29 -8.08 -25.13
C ILE A 829 6.40 -8.81 -26.48
N GLU A 830 6.16 -10.12 -26.48
CA GLU A 830 6.03 -10.89 -27.72
C GLU A 830 4.60 -10.81 -28.25
N ILE A 831 4.44 -10.58 -29.55
CA ILE A 831 3.14 -10.40 -30.19
C ILE A 831 2.93 -11.53 -31.19
N GLU A 832 1.88 -12.32 -30.98
CA GLU A 832 1.47 -13.43 -31.86
C GLU A 832 0.08 -13.21 -32.44
N TYR A 833 -0.21 -13.90 -33.55
CA TYR A 833 -1.50 -13.84 -34.22
C TYR A 833 -2.16 -15.21 -34.29
N ALA A 834 -3.43 -15.29 -33.89
CA ALA A 834 -4.25 -16.49 -34.00
C ALA A 834 -5.44 -16.23 -34.92
N SER A 835 -5.39 -16.73 -36.16
CA SER A 835 -6.50 -16.56 -37.09
C SER A 835 -7.63 -17.55 -36.83
N ALA A 836 -8.88 -17.16 -37.10
CA ALA A 836 -10.05 -18.02 -37.05
C ALA A 836 -9.90 -19.25 -37.96
N GLN A 837 -9.16 -19.10 -39.08
CA GLN A 837 -8.86 -20.21 -39.98
C GLN A 837 -7.88 -21.20 -39.34
N ASP A 838 -6.86 -20.74 -38.64
CA ASP A 838 -5.87 -21.62 -38.00
C ASP A 838 -6.44 -22.32 -36.76
N ILE A 839 -7.34 -21.65 -36.04
CA ILE A 839 -8.15 -22.27 -34.99
C ILE A 839 -8.99 -23.41 -35.57
N GLU A 840 -9.66 -23.20 -36.70
CA GLU A 840 -10.48 -24.26 -37.31
C GLU A 840 -9.63 -25.39 -37.91
N LYS A 841 -8.47 -25.09 -38.52
CA LYS A 841 -7.52 -26.12 -38.95
C LYS A 841 -7.04 -26.98 -37.78
N THR A 842 -6.69 -26.35 -36.66
CA THR A 842 -6.25 -27.05 -35.44
C THR A 842 -7.35 -27.95 -34.89
N PHE A 843 -8.60 -27.46 -34.93
CA PHE A 843 -9.75 -28.27 -34.56
C PHE A 843 -9.90 -29.49 -35.47
N GLU A 844 -9.88 -29.30 -36.79
CA GLU A 844 -9.99 -30.39 -37.77
C GLU A 844 -8.88 -31.43 -37.64
N SER A 845 -7.62 -31.00 -37.43
CA SER A 845 -6.47 -31.91 -37.35
C SER A 845 -6.36 -32.66 -36.03
N SER A 846 -6.64 -32.00 -34.90
CA SER A 846 -6.21 -32.47 -33.58
C SER A 846 -7.37 -32.80 -32.64
N LEU A 847 -8.52 -32.11 -32.78
CA LEU A 847 -9.62 -32.20 -31.82
C LEU A 847 -10.86 -32.91 -32.38
N LYS A 848 -11.16 -32.77 -33.67
CA LYS A 848 -12.41 -33.26 -34.27
C LYS A 848 -12.59 -34.77 -34.12
N HIS A 849 -11.56 -35.55 -34.44
CA HIS A 849 -11.61 -37.01 -34.27
C HIS A 849 -11.76 -37.39 -32.79
N ARG A 850 -11.01 -36.73 -31.90
CA ARG A 850 -11.08 -36.94 -30.43
C ARG A 850 -12.49 -36.70 -29.91
N TRP A 851 -13.11 -35.59 -30.29
CA TRP A 851 -14.44 -35.21 -29.79
C TRP A 851 -15.56 -36.06 -30.41
N ASN A 852 -15.42 -36.49 -31.67
CA ASN A 852 -16.39 -37.37 -32.34
C ASN A 852 -16.42 -38.80 -31.78
N GLN A 853 -15.32 -39.28 -31.20
CA GLN A 853 -15.24 -40.62 -30.61
C GLN A 853 -15.89 -40.74 -29.22
N LEU A 854 -16.43 -39.64 -28.68
CA LEU A 854 -16.92 -39.58 -27.32
C LEU A 854 -18.45 -39.55 -27.29
N PRO A 855 -19.13 -40.68 -27.02
CA PRO A 855 -20.58 -40.78 -27.10
C PRO A 855 -21.34 -39.90 -26.08
N ASP A 856 -20.68 -39.46 -25.00
CA ASP A 856 -21.31 -38.80 -23.85
C ASP A 856 -20.69 -37.43 -23.46
N VAL A 857 -19.96 -36.78 -24.35
CA VAL A 857 -19.30 -35.48 -24.01
C VAL A 857 -20.22 -34.28 -24.16
N LYS A 858 -21.41 -34.47 -24.74
CA LYS A 858 -22.45 -33.42 -24.77
C LYS A 858 -23.08 -33.16 -23.39
N SER A 859 -22.96 -34.11 -22.45
CA SER A 859 -23.50 -33.95 -21.10
C SER A 859 -22.53 -33.14 -20.23
N PRO A 860 -22.94 -31.97 -19.70
CA PRO A 860 -22.09 -31.17 -18.81
C PRO A 860 -21.81 -31.94 -17.52
N ILE A 861 -20.59 -31.83 -16.99
CA ILE A 861 -20.28 -32.35 -15.66
C ILE A 861 -21.00 -31.43 -14.65
N GLN A 862 -21.99 -31.98 -13.96
CA GLN A 862 -22.77 -31.23 -12.97
C GLN A 862 -21.84 -30.75 -11.84
N GLY A 863 -21.97 -29.48 -11.44
CA GLY A 863 -21.17 -28.89 -10.36
C GLY A 863 -19.74 -28.51 -10.73
N ILE A 864 -19.25 -28.82 -11.96
CA ILE A 864 -17.83 -28.58 -12.31
C ILE A 864 -17.37 -27.12 -12.18
N ARG A 865 -18.31 -26.18 -12.25
CA ARG A 865 -18.04 -24.75 -12.20
C ARG A 865 -17.64 -24.25 -10.81
N GLU A 866 -17.99 -25.00 -9.77
CA GLU A 866 -17.73 -24.66 -8.36
C GLU A 866 -16.27 -24.93 -7.97
N PHE A 867 -15.57 -25.81 -8.70
CA PHE A 867 -14.17 -26.13 -8.44
C PHE A 867 -13.22 -25.08 -9.01
N HIS A 868 -12.08 -24.88 -8.34
CA HIS A 868 -11.09 -23.87 -8.69
C HIS A 868 -9.70 -24.45 -8.96
N HIS A 869 -9.49 -25.73 -8.69
CA HIS A 869 -8.23 -26.43 -9.00
C HIS A 869 -8.55 -27.74 -9.71
N PHE A 870 -7.95 -27.92 -10.89
CA PHE A 870 -8.13 -29.08 -11.75
C PHE A 870 -6.79 -29.78 -11.99
N LEU A 871 -6.70 -31.02 -11.53
CA LEU A 871 -5.50 -31.85 -11.49
C LEU A 871 -5.71 -33.15 -12.28
N PRO A 872 -5.07 -33.33 -13.44
CA PRO A 872 -5.09 -34.61 -14.14
C PRO A 872 -4.48 -35.73 -13.30
N MET A 873 -5.23 -36.81 -13.11
CA MET A 873 -4.74 -38.03 -12.44
C MET A 873 -4.23 -39.04 -13.48
N ASP A 874 -4.96 -39.16 -14.59
CA ASP A 874 -4.60 -39.98 -15.75
C ASP A 874 -5.19 -39.38 -17.04
N GLU A 875 -5.08 -40.07 -18.18
CA GLU A 875 -5.57 -39.58 -19.49
C GLU A 875 -7.09 -39.34 -19.54
N ASN A 876 -7.86 -39.89 -18.60
CA ASN A 876 -9.33 -39.87 -18.59
C ASN A 876 -9.93 -39.40 -17.27
N THR A 877 -9.14 -39.20 -16.22
CA THR A 877 -9.62 -38.88 -14.87
C THR A 877 -9.00 -37.59 -14.39
N ILE A 878 -9.85 -36.70 -13.87
CA ILE A 878 -9.44 -35.42 -13.30
C ILE A 878 -9.92 -35.29 -11.86
N SER A 879 -9.03 -34.83 -10.99
CA SER A 879 -9.31 -34.46 -9.61
C SER A 879 -9.62 -32.96 -9.55
N CYS A 880 -10.73 -32.61 -8.91
CA CYS A 880 -11.23 -31.25 -8.80
C CYS A 880 -11.35 -30.85 -7.34
N LYS A 881 -10.80 -29.68 -6.98
CA LYS A 881 -10.88 -29.14 -5.61
C LYS A 881 -11.68 -27.84 -5.56
N LEU A 882 -12.51 -27.70 -4.52
CA LEU A 882 -13.39 -26.54 -4.34
C LEU A 882 -12.56 -25.27 -4.16
N VAL A 883 -11.53 -25.36 -3.30
CA VAL A 883 -10.45 -24.39 -3.17
C VAL A 883 -9.10 -25.08 -3.38
N SER A 884 -8.09 -24.35 -3.83
CA SER A 884 -6.80 -24.94 -4.24
C SER A 884 -6.03 -25.56 -3.06
N SER A 885 -6.19 -24.98 -1.86
CA SER A 885 -5.65 -25.46 -0.58
C SER A 885 -6.37 -26.68 -0.02
N ALA A 886 -7.53 -27.09 -0.57
CA ALA A 886 -8.32 -28.18 0.00
C ALA A 886 -7.59 -29.53 -0.05
N THR A 887 -7.72 -30.31 1.03
CA THR A 887 -7.29 -31.71 1.08
C THR A 887 -8.28 -32.61 0.35
N ASP A 888 -9.57 -32.31 0.49
CA ASP A 888 -10.65 -33.06 -0.14
C ASP A 888 -10.77 -32.71 -1.62
N PHE A 889 -11.07 -33.72 -2.44
CA PHE A 889 -11.22 -33.56 -3.88
C PHE A 889 -12.34 -34.47 -4.40
N GLN A 890 -12.93 -34.06 -5.52
CA GLN A 890 -13.89 -34.87 -6.26
C GLN A 890 -13.27 -35.34 -7.57
N GLU A 891 -13.38 -36.63 -7.84
CA GLU A 891 -12.90 -37.22 -9.09
C GLU A 891 -14.00 -37.26 -10.15
N PHE A 892 -13.64 -36.90 -11.38
CA PHE A 892 -14.51 -36.99 -12.53
C PHE A 892 -13.84 -37.82 -13.64
N LYS A 893 -14.59 -38.79 -14.17
CA LYS A 893 -14.19 -39.52 -15.38
C LYS A 893 -14.68 -38.80 -16.61
N MET A 894 -13.74 -38.42 -17.46
CA MET A 894 -13.96 -37.70 -18.70
C MET A 894 -14.53 -38.61 -19.79
N ILE A 895 -14.11 -39.88 -19.79
CA ILE A 895 -14.58 -40.93 -20.70
C ILE A 895 -15.15 -42.09 -19.89
N GLU A 896 -16.44 -42.40 -20.05
CA GLU A 896 -17.03 -43.61 -19.49
C GLU A 896 -16.79 -44.79 -20.44
N THR A 897 -16.00 -45.79 -20.02
CA THR A 897 -15.91 -47.05 -20.74
C THR A 897 -17.22 -47.81 -20.58
N VAL A 898 -18.01 -47.93 -21.65
CA VAL A 898 -19.19 -48.81 -21.67
C VAL A 898 -18.76 -50.24 -21.35
N LYS A 899 -19.09 -50.73 -20.15
CA LYS A 899 -19.02 -52.16 -19.87
C LYS A 899 -20.08 -52.86 -20.71
N ILE A 900 -19.68 -53.51 -21.80
CA ILE A 900 -20.53 -54.46 -22.51
C ILE A 900 -20.81 -55.61 -21.54
N SER A 901 -21.93 -55.54 -20.84
CA SER A 901 -22.44 -56.65 -20.06
C SER A 901 -22.80 -57.76 -21.04
N LYS A 902 -22.07 -58.87 -20.99
CA LYS A 902 -22.46 -60.10 -21.68
C LYS A 902 -23.82 -60.52 -21.12
N THR A 903 -24.89 -60.19 -21.85
CA THR A 903 -26.25 -60.63 -21.55
C THR A 903 -26.28 -62.15 -21.53
N LYS A 904 -26.41 -62.72 -20.33
CA LYS A 904 -26.83 -64.12 -20.15
C LYS A 904 -28.23 -64.25 -20.77
N THR A 905 -28.30 -65.00 -21.87
CA THR A 905 -29.55 -65.51 -22.43
C THR A 905 -30.32 -66.29 -21.36
N LYS A 906 -31.39 -65.71 -20.82
CA LYS A 906 -32.43 -66.48 -20.12
C LYS A 906 -33.39 -67.02 -21.18
N ARG A 907 -33.51 -68.35 -21.23
CA ARG A 907 -34.52 -69.09 -22.00
C ARG A 907 -35.94 -68.61 -21.62
N PRO A 908 -36.87 -68.51 -22.57
CA PRO A 908 -38.27 -68.27 -22.25
C PRO A 908 -38.87 -69.57 -21.73
N ASN A 909 -39.55 -69.51 -20.59
CA ASN A 909 -40.49 -70.56 -20.18
C ASN A 909 -41.88 -69.94 -20.07
N LYS A 910 -42.82 -70.75 -20.56
CA LYS A 910 -44.26 -70.57 -20.71
C LYS A 910 -44.97 -69.96 -19.52
#